data_AF-A0A1Y3DQV3-F1
#
_entry.id   AF-A0A1Y3DQV3-F1
#
_cell.length_a   1.000
_cell.length_b   1.000
_cell.length_c   1.000
_cell.angle_alpha   90.00
_cell.angle_beta   90.00
_cell.angle_gamma   90.00
#
_symmetry.space_group_name_H-M   'P 1'
#
loop_
_entity.id
_entity.type
_entity.pdbx_description
1 polymer ?
#
loop_
_entity_poly.entity_id
_entity_poly.type
_entity_poly.pdbx_seq_one_letter_code
_entity_poly.pdbx_strand_id
1 'polypeptide(L)'
;MAICRKYGIVLQLVSLLFLYNIIKRAFIHLSDNENEANYTDYYVHGYNWNLFEKWKSISPMEKLEYKINYNLGLNINAEIGDFGDYNSDVKTDLILFNYDKDKQMSTIYVHIFSVHENKFVYHTDVTLEGQVVNVTAIDLNFDGALDVLALFKDPKDSGKYPKYYIASFLQNENDQLEEVFNSRKKERANENIEDGPTDSHDTVGVPDNEKAGAKETHGSIYFSNVHPLVCDINDDGLPDLIGQNPSSDPGGFSRFVWINKNGEFKSALWKNMGLFDVAEVGEITNPNSSAVVDINGDCKADLVFTVYDKKNAKKNASLEIWLNKIVDGKSIYVKHEENYNLPPNSLQVLFGDFNGDGSIDIVVPTCTKSSYCNYCCVSDDKIFFIPNVQKKICDHSWQKPDESKCRLASNLCSESDFTFVEQLNDDFISVVDTSGLHLSGNADYPYYLSVGDVDDDGFLDLLITLKNDKGQKYVRIYKNEQKGLYEENNIDIRGFFNFYQFVTSPDEFVTDVYNSAFFDIFENGVLDILIFGKYKTSSKQSKYGAVGFIRSNETDSLFLKSTALNGICVNDCYKEKDKITTKTLGGNVHGPTFKITVIDVNGIKSSRIGVQKSQSAHSPLQLPYVLFGLGRTSNYVEEFYVGMPTHEQKNYNMWVSIIPNSHIIVIPYPLDNSNKWQIQLSVNPSKKFYSIIYITLICLTVIGILIFILDRREKVEDSKEEMGFKSHFVIG
;
A
#
# COMPACT_ATOMS: atom_id res chain seq x y z
N MET A 1 29.60 69.21 -10.88
CA MET A 1 29.38 67.92 -10.18
C MET A 1 27.98 67.76 -9.54
N ALA A 2 26.99 68.62 -9.85
CA ALA A 2 25.62 68.53 -9.30
C ALA A 2 24.55 68.08 -10.33
N ILE A 3 24.88 68.05 -11.62
CA ILE A 3 23.93 67.69 -12.70
C ILE A 3 23.93 66.17 -12.97
N CYS A 4 25.08 65.47 -12.88
CA CYS A 4 25.14 64.01 -13.07
C CYS A 4 24.45 63.19 -11.96
N ARG A 5 24.28 63.73 -10.74
CA ARG A 5 23.67 63.01 -9.61
C ARG A 5 22.14 62.93 -9.71
N LYS A 6 21.49 63.89 -10.40
CA LYS A 6 20.04 63.88 -10.63
C LYS A 6 19.60 62.91 -11.73
N TYR A 7 20.42 62.71 -12.77
CA TYR A 7 20.09 61.76 -13.85
C TYR A 7 20.26 60.29 -13.44
N GLY A 8 21.17 59.96 -12.52
CA GLY A 8 21.35 58.58 -12.04
C GLY A 8 20.16 58.03 -11.25
N ILE A 9 19.51 58.87 -10.44
CA ILE A 9 18.33 58.48 -9.65
C ILE A 9 17.10 58.27 -10.56
N VAL A 10 16.96 59.12 -11.59
CA VAL A 10 15.89 58.97 -12.57
C VAL A 10 16.09 57.70 -13.41
N LEU A 11 17.33 57.40 -13.82
CA LEU A 11 17.63 56.17 -14.56
C LEU A 11 17.37 54.89 -13.74
N GLN A 12 17.68 54.90 -12.43
CA GLN A 12 17.37 53.79 -11.53
C GLN A 12 15.87 53.58 -11.35
N LEU A 13 15.09 54.65 -11.19
CA LEU A 13 13.62 54.57 -11.08
C LEU A 13 12.97 54.06 -12.37
N VAL A 14 13.46 54.50 -13.53
CA VAL A 14 12.96 54.02 -14.83
C VAL A 14 13.29 52.53 -15.03
N SER A 15 14.47 52.07 -14.62
CA SER A 15 14.84 50.65 -14.70
C SER A 15 14.01 49.76 -13.78
N LEU A 16 13.68 50.22 -12.57
CA LEU A 16 12.81 49.51 -11.63
C LEU A 16 11.36 49.40 -12.14
N LEU A 17 10.83 50.46 -12.73
CA LEU A 17 9.51 50.47 -13.37
C LEU A 17 9.43 49.56 -14.60
N PHE A 18 10.52 49.45 -15.36
CA PHE A 18 10.59 48.56 -16.51
C PHE A 18 10.64 47.08 -16.07
N LEU A 19 11.41 46.77 -15.03
CA LEU A 19 11.49 45.44 -14.45
C LEU A 19 10.15 44.97 -13.85
N TYR A 20 9.45 45.87 -13.16
CA TYR A 20 8.10 45.61 -12.62
C TYR A 20 7.08 45.27 -13.71
N ASN A 21 7.10 45.97 -14.85
CA ASN A 21 6.17 45.71 -15.96
C ASN A 21 6.46 44.39 -16.70
N ILE A 22 7.72 43.97 -16.79
CA ILE A 22 8.10 42.67 -17.37
C ILE A 22 7.60 41.52 -16.48
N ILE A 23 7.80 41.63 -15.15
CA ILE A 23 7.33 40.63 -14.18
C ILE A 23 5.80 40.52 -14.21
N LYS A 24 5.09 41.66 -14.28
CA LYS A 24 3.62 41.67 -14.37
C LYS A 24 3.08 41.02 -15.64
N ARG A 25 3.72 41.24 -16.80
CA ARG A 25 3.30 40.60 -18.07
C ARG A 25 3.58 39.10 -18.09
N ALA A 26 4.69 38.65 -17.50
CA ALA A 26 4.97 37.22 -17.35
C ALA A 26 3.92 36.51 -16.47
N PHE A 27 3.44 37.18 -15.42
CA PHE A 27 2.42 36.63 -14.52
C PHE A 27 1.03 36.52 -15.16
N ILE A 28 0.66 37.47 -16.03
CA ILE A 28 -0.65 37.44 -16.73
C ILE A 28 -0.66 36.35 -17.82
N HIS A 29 0.47 36.12 -18.50
CA HIS A 29 0.54 35.12 -19.57
C HIS A 29 0.52 33.65 -19.06
N LEU A 30 0.75 33.44 -17.76
CA LEU A 30 0.67 32.15 -17.08
C LEU A 30 -0.75 31.80 -16.57
N SER A 31 -1.71 32.74 -16.65
CA SER A 31 -3.05 32.60 -16.04
C SER A 31 -4.18 32.28 -17.03
N ASP A 32 -3.95 32.36 -18.34
CA ASP A 32 -5.03 32.41 -19.35
C ASP A 32 -5.16 31.16 -20.24
N ASN A 33 -4.84 29.97 -19.73
CA ASN A 33 -5.02 28.71 -20.47
C ASN A 33 -5.96 27.74 -19.74
N GLU A 34 -7.22 28.13 -19.56
CA GLU A 34 -8.31 27.20 -19.26
C GLU A 34 -9.44 27.41 -20.28
N ASN A 35 -9.42 26.61 -21.35
CA ASN A 35 -10.54 26.46 -22.26
C ASN A 35 -11.44 25.34 -21.72
N GLU A 36 -12.52 25.69 -21.02
CA GLU A 36 -13.58 24.75 -20.67
C GLU A 36 -14.37 24.35 -21.92
N ALA A 37 -14.21 23.10 -22.36
CA ALA A 37 -15.06 22.48 -23.36
C ALA A 37 -16.34 21.96 -22.68
N ASN A 38 -17.50 22.48 -23.12
CA ASN A 38 -18.83 21.97 -22.75
C ASN A 38 -19.01 20.53 -23.24
N TYR A 39 -18.90 19.57 -22.33
CA TYR A 39 -19.41 18.21 -22.52
C TYR A 39 -20.55 17.96 -21.53
N THR A 40 -21.72 17.65 -22.08
CA THR A 40 -22.88 17.17 -21.32
C THR A 40 -22.62 15.72 -20.91
N ASP A 41 -22.35 15.46 -19.64
CA ASP A 41 -22.16 14.11 -19.12
C ASP A 41 -22.83 13.86 -17.76
N TYR A 42 -23.04 12.57 -17.53
CA TYR A 42 -23.98 11.93 -16.62
C TYR A 42 -23.41 11.79 -15.19
N TYR A 43 -24.22 12.11 -14.18
CA TYR A 43 -23.77 12.49 -12.83
C TYR A 43 -23.64 11.32 -11.83
N VAL A 44 -22.84 11.57 -10.77
CA VAL A 44 -22.90 10.97 -9.42
C VAL A 44 -22.47 12.09 -8.46
N HIS A 45 -23.40 12.77 -7.79
CA HIS A 45 -23.05 13.89 -6.90
C HIS A 45 -22.56 13.41 -5.52
N GLY A 46 -21.39 13.89 -5.07
CA GLY A 46 -20.95 13.77 -3.68
C GLY A 46 -21.67 14.79 -2.80
N TYR A 47 -22.16 14.37 -1.62
CA TYR A 47 -22.79 15.27 -0.66
C TYR A 47 -22.18 15.07 0.73
N ASN A 48 -21.78 16.16 1.38
CA ASN A 48 -21.55 16.17 2.82
C ASN A 48 -22.92 16.14 3.51
N TRP A 49 -23.25 15.04 4.21
CA TRP A 49 -24.53 14.93 4.92
C TRP A 49 -24.49 15.70 6.25
N ASN A 50 -25.20 16.82 6.28
CA ASN A 50 -25.62 17.52 7.49
C ASN A 50 -26.70 16.74 8.25
N LEU A 51 -26.36 15.61 8.89
CA LEU A 51 -27.28 14.93 9.83
C LEU A 51 -26.79 14.88 11.29
N PHE A 52 -25.68 15.54 11.62
CA PHE A 52 -25.23 15.75 13.02
C PHE A 52 -24.60 17.13 13.27
N GLU A 53 -25.07 18.20 12.64
CA GLU A 53 -24.65 19.60 12.92
C GLU A 53 -24.93 20.08 14.38
N LYS A 54 -25.45 19.22 15.27
CA LYS A 54 -25.57 19.53 16.70
C LYS A 54 -24.45 18.95 17.57
N TRP A 55 -23.61 18.06 17.06
CA TRP A 55 -22.58 17.40 17.86
C TRP A 55 -21.25 17.36 17.10
N LYS A 56 -20.26 18.06 17.68
CA LYS A 56 -18.88 18.30 17.22
C LYS A 56 -18.71 19.44 16.19
N SER A 57 -17.93 20.44 16.62
CA SER A 57 -17.57 21.64 15.87
C SER A 57 -16.55 21.32 14.79
N ILE A 58 -16.99 20.82 13.64
CA ILE A 58 -16.14 20.76 12.45
C ILE A 58 -15.99 22.20 11.95
N SER A 59 -14.76 22.72 11.95
CA SER A 59 -14.49 24.04 11.38
C SER A 59 -14.70 24.00 9.85
N PRO A 60 -15.08 25.09 9.18
CA PRO A 60 -15.22 25.11 7.71
C PRO A 60 -13.97 24.65 6.94
N MET A 61 -12.78 24.67 7.57
CA MET A 61 -11.50 24.23 6.99
C MET A 61 -11.27 22.70 7.07
N GLU A 62 -12.10 21.94 7.79
CA GLU A 62 -12.01 20.48 7.91
C GLU A 62 -12.94 19.73 6.93
N LYS A 63 -13.69 20.46 6.10
CA LYS A 63 -14.56 19.83 5.09
C LYS A 63 -13.71 19.29 3.95
N LEU A 64 -13.74 17.96 3.76
CA LEU A 64 -13.22 17.35 2.54
C LEU A 64 -14.09 17.79 1.35
N GLU A 65 -13.47 18.38 0.34
CA GLU A 65 -14.12 18.72 -0.93
C GLU A 65 -13.58 17.84 -2.04
N TYR A 66 -14.34 16.81 -2.38
CA TYR A 66 -14.10 15.96 -3.54
C TYR A 66 -14.80 16.52 -4.78
N LYS A 67 -14.04 16.73 -5.84
CA LYS A 67 -14.53 17.05 -7.18
C LYS A 67 -14.53 15.79 -8.02
N ILE A 68 -15.64 15.51 -8.69
CA ILE A 68 -15.74 14.35 -9.58
C ILE A 68 -14.90 14.62 -10.82
N ASN A 69 -14.08 13.64 -11.23
CA ASN A 69 -13.34 13.70 -12.48
C ASN A 69 -13.73 12.52 -13.37
N TYR A 70 -14.45 12.82 -14.45
CA TYR A 70 -14.88 11.84 -15.45
C TYR A 70 -13.81 11.52 -16.50
N ASN A 71 -12.80 12.39 -16.65
CA ASN A 71 -11.81 12.31 -17.72
C ASN A 71 -10.48 11.67 -17.27
N LEU A 72 -10.55 10.74 -16.32
CA LEU A 72 -9.39 9.94 -15.89
C LEU A 72 -9.12 8.75 -16.83
N GLY A 73 -9.83 8.62 -17.96
CA GLY A 73 -9.68 7.46 -18.85
C GLY A 73 -10.28 6.16 -18.31
N LEU A 74 -11.15 6.28 -17.30
CA LEU A 74 -11.72 5.17 -16.52
C LEU A 74 -13.02 4.58 -17.08
N ASN A 75 -13.42 4.93 -18.32
CA ASN A 75 -14.52 4.25 -19.03
C ASN A 75 -14.03 2.92 -19.61
N ILE A 76 -13.70 1.99 -18.71
CA ILE A 76 -13.04 0.73 -19.02
C ILE A 76 -14.07 -0.39 -18.85
N ASN A 77 -14.29 -1.18 -19.89
CA ASN A 77 -15.15 -2.36 -19.82
C ASN A 77 -14.38 -3.58 -19.24
N ALA A 78 -13.80 -3.41 -18.06
CA ALA A 78 -13.08 -4.43 -17.31
C ALA A 78 -13.22 -4.19 -15.79
N GLU A 79 -13.02 -5.27 -15.03
CA GLU A 79 -13.01 -5.29 -13.57
C GLU A 79 -11.59 -4.96 -13.07
N ILE A 80 -11.46 -4.11 -12.04
CA ILE A 80 -10.17 -3.85 -11.39
C ILE A 80 -9.64 -5.11 -10.68
N GLY A 81 -8.37 -5.44 -10.90
CA GLY A 81 -7.67 -6.54 -10.27
C GLY A 81 -6.69 -6.08 -9.20
N ASP A 82 -5.71 -5.25 -9.59
CA ASP A 82 -4.65 -4.76 -8.69
C ASP A 82 -4.07 -3.43 -9.16
N PHE A 83 -3.22 -2.84 -8.33
CA PHE A 83 -2.45 -1.62 -8.59
C PHE A 83 -0.94 -1.90 -8.59
N GLY A 84 -0.17 -1.16 -9.38
CA GLY A 84 1.29 -1.25 -9.38
C GLY A 84 1.93 -0.34 -10.43
N ASP A 85 3.22 -0.10 -10.35
CA ASP A 85 3.97 0.72 -11.31
C ASP A 85 4.51 -0.18 -12.44
N TYR A 86 3.76 -0.30 -13.55
CA TYR A 86 4.05 -1.27 -14.60
C TYR A 86 5.18 -0.82 -15.52
N ASN A 87 5.28 0.48 -15.77
CA ASN A 87 6.27 1.07 -16.66
C ASN A 87 7.48 1.68 -15.91
N SER A 88 7.56 1.51 -14.58
CA SER A 88 8.61 2.04 -13.70
C SER A 88 8.75 3.57 -13.75
N ASP A 89 7.64 4.30 -13.87
CA ASP A 89 7.62 5.77 -13.91
C ASP A 89 7.25 6.42 -12.54
N VAL A 90 7.15 5.61 -11.49
CA VAL A 90 6.79 5.97 -10.11
C VAL A 90 5.31 6.33 -9.96
N LYS A 91 4.50 6.24 -11.03
CA LYS A 91 3.04 6.38 -10.96
C LYS A 91 2.39 5.03 -10.79
N THR A 92 1.31 5.03 -10.02
CA THR A 92 0.51 3.83 -9.81
C THR A 92 -0.40 3.59 -11.01
N ASP A 93 -0.20 2.47 -11.69
CA ASP A 93 -0.99 2.01 -12.83
C ASP A 93 -2.09 1.01 -12.41
N LEU A 94 -2.98 0.68 -13.35
CA LEU A 94 -4.12 -0.20 -13.13
C LEU A 94 -3.99 -1.51 -13.91
N ILE A 95 -4.17 -2.62 -13.21
CA ILE A 95 -4.26 -3.95 -13.79
C ILE A 95 -5.71 -4.41 -13.71
N LEU A 96 -6.33 -4.62 -14.87
CA LEU A 96 -7.76 -4.90 -15.02
C LEU A 96 -7.98 -6.23 -15.72
N PHE A 97 -9.15 -6.82 -15.60
CA PHE A 97 -9.50 -8.04 -16.34
C PHE A 97 -10.98 -8.08 -16.73
N ASN A 98 -11.29 -8.73 -17.84
CA ASN A 98 -12.66 -8.96 -18.28
C ASN A 98 -12.83 -10.41 -18.73
N TYR A 99 -13.99 -11.00 -18.46
CA TYR A 99 -14.31 -12.36 -18.87
C TYR A 99 -15.39 -12.38 -19.96
N ASP A 100 -15.02 -12.86 -21.15
CA ASP A 100 -15.94 -13.11 -22.27
C ASP A 100 -16.58 -14.49 -22.09
N LYS A 101 -17.84 -14.51 -21.64
CA LYS A 101 -18.61 -15.73 -21.39
C LYS A 101 -18.82 -16.59 -22.64
N ASP A 102 -18.94 -15.96 -23.81
CA ASP A 102 -19.23 -16.67 -25.06
C ASP A 102 -18.00 -17.40 -25.57
N LYS A 103 -16.82 -16.77 -25.42
CA LYS A 103 -15.52 -17.36 -25.80
C LYS A 103 -14.88 -18.20 -24.70
N GLN A 104 -15.34 -18.05 -23.46
CA GLN A 104 -14.71 -18.65 -22.27
C GLN A 104 -13.25 -18.20 -22.07
N MET A 105 -12.96 -16.96 -22.48
CA MET A 105 -11.63 -16.36 -22.39
C MET A 105 -11.70 -15.15 -21.49
N SER A 106 -10.71 -15.00 -20.62
CA SER A 106 -10.45 -13.75 -19.93
C SER A 106 -9.38 -12.96 -20.67
N THR A 107 -9.49 -11.64 -20.65
CA THR A 107 -8.45 -10.71 -21.09
C THR A 107 -8.02 -9.90 -19.89
N ILE A 108 -6.72 -9.84 -19.63
CA ILE A 108 -6.10 -8.98 -18.62
C ILE A 108 -5.53 -7.77 -19.35
N TYR A 109 -5.83 -6.56 -18.89
CA TYR A 109 -5.41 -5.29 -19.45
C TYR A 109 -4.52 -4.57 -18.46
N VAL A 110 -3.51 -3.88 -18.97
CA VAL A 110 -2.70 -2.92 -18.21
C VAL A 110 -2.99 -1.52 -18.74
N HIS A 111 -3.33 -0.62 -17.84
CA HIS A 111 -3.58 0.78 -18.13
C HIS A 111 -2.63 1.65 -17.31
N ILE A 112 -1.78 2.41 -17.99
CA ILE A 112 -0.77 3.27 -17.33
C ILE A 112 -1.28 4.68 -17.11
N PHE A 113 -0.84 5.35 -16.05
CA PHE A 113 -1.21 6.74 -15.79
C PHE A 113 -0.34 7.71 -16.62
N SER A 114 -0.91 8.29 -17.68
CA SER A 114 -0.20 9.29 -18.48
C SER A 114 -0.24 10.65 -17.80
N VAL A 115 0.92 11.12 -17.29
CA VAL A 115 1.09 12.46 -16.71
C VAL A 115 0.78 13.56 -17.74
N HIS A 116 1.05 13.32 -19.02
CA HIS A 116 0.80 14.29 -20.09
C HIS A 116 -0.70 14.46 -20.39
N GLU A 117 -1.43 13.36 -20.38
CA GLU A 117 -2.88 13.36 -20.67
C GLU A 117 -3.73 13.46 -19.40
N ASN A 118 -3.09 13.37 -18.23
CA ASN A 118 -3.69 13.36 -16.90
C ASN A 118 -4.78 12.30 -16.73
N LYS A 119 -4.55 11.11 -17.32
CA LYS A 119 -5.53 10.03 -17.39
C LYS A 119 -4.86 8.66 -17.58
N PHE A 120 -5.58 7.61 -17.20
CA PHE A 120 -5.21 6.23 -17.49
C PHE A 120 -5.40 5.92 -18.98
N VAL A 121 -4.37 5.36 -19.61
CA VAL A 121 -4.36 4.98 -21.02
C VAL A 121 -4.04 3.51 -21.16
N TYR A 122 -4.73 2.84 -22.08
CA TYR A 122 -4.44 1.44 -22.41
C TYR A 122 -2.97 1.30 -22.83
N HIS A 123 -2.31 0.27 -22.31
CA HIS A 123 -0.91 -0.02 -22.57
C HIS A 123 -0.70 -1.38 -23.25
N THR A 124 -1.16 -2.47 -22.63
CA THR A 124 -1.03 -3.84 -23.16
C THR A 124 -2.18 -4.73 -22.67
N ASP A 125 -2.39 -5.87 -23.32
CA ASP A 125 -3.28 -6.93 -22.83
C ASP A 125 -2.75 -8.33 -23.12
N VAL A 126 -3.29 -9.31 -22.40
CA VAL A 126 -3.04 -10.74 -22.63
C VAL A 126 -4.31 -11.55 -22.37
N THR A 127 -4.48 -12.67 -23.08
CA THR A 127 -5.67 -13.52 -22.98
C THR A 127 -5.38 -14.88 -22.36
N LEU A 128 -6.32 -15.39 -21.57
CA LEU A 128 -6.24 -16.66 -20.84
C LEU A 128 -7.55 -17.46 -20.98
N GLU A 129 -7.45 -18.78 -21.19
CA GLU A 129 -8.63 -19.67 -21.18
C GLU A 129 -9.09 -19.96 -19.74
N GLY A 130 -10.28 -19.45 -19.39
CA GLY A 130 -10.86 -19.56 -18.05
C GLY A 130 -11.41 -18.22 -17.55
N GLN A 131 -12.08 -18.26 -16.40
CA GLN A 131 -12.59 -17.05 -15.73
C GLN A 131 -11.58 -16.58 -14.69
N VAL A 132 -10.92 -15.45 -14.94
CA VAL A 132 -10.08 -14.78 -13.94
C VAL A 132 -10.97 -14.31 -12.79
N VAL A 133 -10.50 -14.57 -11.56
CA VAL A 133 -11.17 -14.20 -10.32
C VAL A 133 -10.36 -13.19 -9.51
N ASN A 134 -9.04 -13.18 -9.67
CA ASN A 134 -8.17 -12.20 -9.06
C ASN A 134 -6.89 -12.07 -9.90
N VAL A 135 -6.25 -10.92 -9.82
CA VAL A 135 -4.95 -10.66 -10.44
C VAL A 135 -4.06 -10.02 -9.37
N THR A 136 -2.78 -10.36 -9.37
CA THR A 136 -1.77 -9.73 -8.50
C THR A 136 -0.66 -9.23 -9.40
N ALA A 137 -0.37 -7.93 -9.31
CA ALA A 137 0.74 -7.33 -10.01
C ALA A 137 1.97 -7.42 -9.11
N ILE A 138 3.01 -8.15 -9.55
CA ILE A 138 4.20 -8.46 -8.75
C ILE A 138 5.33 -8.92 -9.66
N ASP A 139 6.58 -8.64 -9.31
CA ASP A 139 7.77 -9.16 -10.01
C ASP A 139 7.93 -10.66 -9.70
N LEU A 140 7.82 -11.52 -10.72
CA LEU A 140 7.84 -12.98 -10.60
C LEU A 140 9.19 -13.60 -10.99
N ASN A 141 10.09 -12.84 -11.63
CA ASN A 141 11.36 -13.34 -12.18
C ASN A 141 12.59 -12.55 -11.68
N PHE A 142 12.39 -11.62 -10.75
CA PHE A 142 13.43 -10.80 -10.13
C PHE A 142 14.16 -9.88 -11.12
N ASP A 143 13.48 -9.42 -12.17
CA ASP A 143 14.06 -8.50 -13.16
C ASP A 143 13.74 -7.01 -12.90
N GLY A 144 12.91 -6.73 -11.89
CA GLY A 144 12.55 -5.39 -11.43
C GLY A 144 11.40 -4.75 -12.20
N ALA A 145 10.91 -5.44 -13.22
CA ALA A 145 9.69 -5.12 -13.92
C ALA A 145 8.49 -5.79 -13.25
N LEU A 146 7.32 -5.16 -13.41
CA LEU A 146 6.09 -5.64 -12.81
C LEU A 146 5.46 -6.71 -13.70
N ASP A 147 5.40 -7.94 -13.20
CA ASP A 147 4.70 -9.04 -13.87
C ASP A 147 3.25 -9.17 -13.38
N VAL A 148 2.54 -10.14 -13.95
CA VAL A 148 1.15 -10.42 -13.60
C VAL A 148 0.95 -11.88 -13.23
N LEU A 149 0.48 -12.12 -12.01
CA LEU A 149 -0.02 -13.41 -11.54
C LEU A 149 -1.55 -13.43 -11.61
N ALA A 150 -2.12 -14.30 -12.44
CA ALA A 150 -3.56 -14.46 -12.57
C ALA A 150 -4.05 -15.69 -11.80
N LEU A 151 -5.11 -15.50 -11.00
CA LEU A 151 -5.85 -16.56 -10.36
C LEU A 151 -7.18 -16.74 -11.09
N PHE A 152 -7.46 -17.96 -11.55
CA PHE A 152 -8.60 -18.22 -12.42
C PHE A 152 -9.25 -19.57 -12.15
N LYS A 153 -10.49 -19.73 -12.60
CA LYS A 153 -11.25 -20.98 -12.48
C LYS A 153 -11.81 -21.43 -13.81
N ASP A 154 -12.09 -22.73 -13.91
CA ASP A 154 -12.86 -23.26 -15.03
C ASP A 154 -14.35 -22.96 -14.80
N PRO A 155 -15.00 -22.15 -15.66
CA PRO A 155 -16.42 -21.84 -15.53
C PRO A 155 -17.33 -23.08 -15.67
N LYS A 156 -16.83 -24.19 -16.23
CA LYS A 156 -17.56 -25.45 -16.36
C LYS A 156 -17.39 -26.37 -15.16
N ASP A 157 -16.46 -26.07 -14.25
CA ASP A 157 -16.24 -26.91 -13.09
C ASP A 157 -17.39 -26.74 -12.09
N SER A 158 -18.16 -27.80 -11.92
CA SER A 158 -19.26 -27.90 -10.94
C SER A 158 -18.89 -28.81 -9.77
N GLY A 159 -17.59 -28.96 -9.49
CA GLY A 159 -17.08 -29.72 -8.36
C GLY A 159 -17.63 -29.24 -7.01
N LYS A 160 -17.56 -30.12 -6.01
CA LYS A 160 -18.00 -29.81 -4.64
C LYS A 160 -17.23 -28.62 -4.03
N TYR A 161 -15.97 -28.45 -4.41
CA TYR A 161 -15.12 -27.35 -3.97
C TYR A 161 -14.66 -26.56 -5.20
N PRO A 162 -14.56 -25.23 -5.11
CA PRO A 162 -14.00 -24.44 -6.20
C PRO A 162 -12.55 -24.84 -6.46
N LYS A 163 -12.14 -24.88 -7.72
CA LYS A 163 -10.73 -25.05 -8.12
C LYS A 163 -10.19 -23.75 -8.67
N TYR A 164 -9.21 -23.19 -7.97
CA TYR A 164 -8.46 -22.02 -8.39
C TYR A 164 -7.10 -22.44 -8.94
N TYR A 165 -6.86 -22.12 -10.21
CA TYR A 165 -5.62 -22.33 -10.93
C TYR A 165 -4.85 -21.02 -11.04
N ILE A 166 -3.53 -21.11 -11.26
CA ILE A 166 -2.65 -19.95 -11.41
C ILE A 166 -2.02 -19.93 -12.80
N ALA A 167 -1.82 -18.71 -13.32
CA ALA A 167 -1.02 -18.46 -14.51
C ALA A 167 -0.12 -17.25 -14.29
N SER A 168 1.15 -17.34 -14.71
CA SER A 168 2.10 -16.24 -14.65
C SER A 168 2.30 -15.63 -16.03
N PHE A 169 2.37 -14.31 -16.08
CA PHE A 169 2.64 -13.52 -17.26
C PHE A 169 3.79 -12.57 -16.98
N LEU A 170 4.92 -12.79 -17.65
CA LEU A 170 6.11 -11.96 -17.45
C LEU A 170 6.10 -10.78 -18.42
N GLN A 171 6.55 -9.61 -17.98
CA GLN A 171 6.78 -8.46 -18.84
C GLN A 171 8.06 -8.69 -19.65
N ASN A 172 7.97 -8.57 -20.98
CA ASN A 172 9.13 -8.66 -21.86
C ASN A 172 9.80 -7.29 -22.08
N GLU A 173 10.91 -7.27 -22.83
CA GLU A 173 11.66 -6.04 -23.14
C GLU A 173 10.82 -4.97 -23.88
N ASN A 174 9.70 -5.35 -24.51
CA ASN A 174 8.79 -4.46 -25.23
C ASN A 174 7.56 -4.04 -24.41
N ASP A 175 7.57 -4.22 -23.08
CA ASP A 175 6.43 -3.93 -22.19
C ASP A 175 5.16 -4.73 -22.51
N GLN A 176 5.31 -5.94 -23.03
CA GLN A 176 4.19 -6.84 -23.31
C GLN A 176 4.22 -8.03 -22.34
N LEU A 177 3.03 -8.55 -22.02
CA LEU A 177 2.86 -9.70 -21.14
C LEU A 177 2.92 -11.02 -21.92
N GLU A 178 3.75 -11.96 -21.47
CA GLU A 178 3.88 -13.30 -22.06
C GLU A 178 3.59 -14.39 -21.03
N GLU A 179 2.68 -15.33 -21.35
CA GLU A 179 2.36 -16.45 -20.45
C GLU A 179 3.55 -17.42 -20.35
N VAL A 180 4.06 -17.62 -19.13
CA VAL A 180 5.20 -18.53 -18.86
C VAL A 180 4.75 -19.79 -18.13
N PHE A 181 3.81 -19.68 -17.19
CA PHE A 181 3.27 -20.81 -16.45
C PHE A 181 1.75 -20.82 -16.44
N ASN A 182 1.16 -22.02 -16.45
CA ASN A 182 -0.29 -22.20 -16.34
C ASN A 182 -0.59 -23.56 -15.71
N SER A 183 -1.02 -23.56 -14.45
CA SER A 183 -1.20 -24.80 -13.67
C SER A 183 -2.29 -25.71 -14.23
N ARG A 184 -3.31 -25.16 -14.90
CA ARG A 184 -4.37 -25.94 -15.56
C ARG A 184 -3.87 -26.64 -16.82
N LYS A 185 -3.00 -26.00 -17.60
CA LYS A 185 -2.34 -26.64 -18.76
C LYS A 185 -1.45 -27.79 -18.28
N LYS A 186 -0.70 -27.60 -17.19
CA LYS A 186 0.12 -28.65 -16.54
C LYS A 186 -0.74 -29.82 -16.04
N GLU A 187 -1.89 -29.54 -15.41
CA GLU A 187 -2.84 -30.59 -14.97
C GLU A 187 -3.36 -31.40 -16.17
N ARG A 188 -3.79 -30.74 -17.25
CA ARG A 188 -4.30 -31.41 -18.47
C ARG A 188 -3.23 -32.25 -19.17
N ALA A 189 -1.97 -31.80 -19.12
CA ALA A 189 -0.83 -32.52 -19.68
C ALA A 189 -0.26 -33.58 -18.72
N ASN A 190 -0.73 -33.64 -17.46
CA ASN A 190 -0.22 -34.49 -16.40
C ASN A 190 1.30 -34.32 -16.19
N GLU A 191 1.77 -33.06 -16.23
CA GLU A 191 3.18 -32.70 -16.05
C GLU A 191 3.56 -32.59 -14.57
N ASN A 192 4.66 -33.24 -14.18
CA ASN A 192 5.11 -33.17 -12.79
C ASN A 192 5.61 -31.75 -12.43
N ILE A 193 4.93 -31.13 -11.47
CA ILE A 193 5.30 -29.87 -10.83
C ILE A 193 5.61 -30.06 -9.34
N GLU A 194 5.81 -31.28 -8.85
CA GLU A 194 6.27 -31.52 -7.48
C GLU A 194 7.68 -30.94 -7.29
N ASP A 195 7.89 -30.25 -6.17
CA ASP A 195 9.23 -29.86 -5.76
C ASP A 195 9.96 -31.11 -5.23
N GLY A 196 10.97 -31.57 -5.96
CA GLY A 196 11.71 -32.79 -5.62
C GLY A 196 12.64 -32.57 -4.42
N PRO A 197 13.16 -33.64 -3.79
CA PRO A 197 14.27 -33.49 -2.86
C PRO A 197 15.45 -32.90 -3.64
N THR A 198 15.82 -31.68 -3.28
CA THR A 198 16.94 -30.91 -3.82
C THR A 198 18.15 -31.81 -4.06
N ASP A 199 18.64 -31.87 -5.31
CA ASP A 199 19.99 -32.32 -5.57
C ASP A 199 20.93 -31.40 -4.79
N SER A 200 21.73 -32.02 -3.94
CA SER A 200 22.68 -31.40 -3.02
C SER A 200 23.75 -30.62 -3.79
N HIS A 201 23.53 -29.32 -3.97
CA HIS A 201 24.59 -28.32 -4.10
C HIS A 201 24.10 -27.02 -3.47
N ASP A 202 23.86 -27.07 -2.16
CA ASP A 202 24.12 -25.99 -1.19
C ASP A 202 23.46 -26.36 0.15
N THR A 203 24.13 -27.21 0.92
CA THR A 203 23.76 -27.48 2.32
C THR A 203 24.89 -27.06 3.24
N VAL A 204 24.68 -25.96 3.95
CA VAL A 204 25.33 -25.74 5.25
C VAL A 204 24.61 -26.64 6.26
N GLY A 205 25.39 -27.52 6.87
CA GLY A 205 24.94 -28.81 7.40
C GLY A 205 23.94 -28.82 8.55
N VAL A 206 23.12 -29.86 8.55
CA VAL A 206 22.48 -30.44 9.74
C VAL A 206 22.73 -31.95 9.70
N PRO A 207 23.06 -32.64 10.81
CA PRO A 207 23.43 -34.05 10.78
C PRO A 207 22.21 -34.95 10.54
N ASP A 208 22.38 -35.89 9.62
CA ASP A 208 21.45 -36.97 9.32
C ASP A 208 21.23 -37.87 10.55
N ASN A 209 19.98 -37.98 10.98
CA ASN A 209 19.51 -39.15 11.73
C ASN A 209 18.48 -39.88 10.87
N GLU A 210 18.98 -40.88 10.14
CA GLU A 210 18.16 -41.85 9.42
C GLU A 210 17.20 -42.58 10.37
N LYS A 211 15.90 -42.34 10.19
CA LYS A 211 14.88 -43.36 10.45
C LYS A 211 14.02 -43.54 9.21
N ALA A 212 14.30 -44.61 8.49
CA ALA A 212 13.51 -45.12 7.40
C ALA A 212 12.08 -45.46 7.87
N GLY A 213 11.10 -44.76 7.31
CA GLY A 213 9.67 -45.05 7.42
C GLY A 213 8.91 -44.30 6.33
N ALA A 214 8.43 -45.05 5.32
CA ALA A 214 7.48 -44.67 4.27
C ALA A 214 7.63 -43.28 3.60
N LYS A 215 8.22 -43.24 2.39
CA LYS A 215 8.04 -42.13 1.45
C LYS A 215 6.57 -42.05 1.02
N GLU A 216 5.79 -41.16 1.64
CA GLU A 216 4.52 -40.69 1.10
C GLU A 216 4.81 -39.60 0.05
N THR A 217 4.93 -39.99 -1.22
CA THR A 217 4.95 -39.04 -2.34
C THR A 217 3.51 -38.63 -2.66
N HIS A 218 3.09 -37.46 -2.17
CA HIS A 218 1.87 -36.84 -2.68
C HIS A 218 2.22 -36.13 -3.98
N GLY A 219 1.60 -36.56 -5.09
CA GLY A 219 1.90 -36.01 -6.41
C GLY A 219 1.57 -34.52 -6.54
N SER A 220 2.01 -33.94 -7.66
CA SER A 220 1.80 -32.55 -8.08
C SER A 220 0.43 -31.97 -7.71
N ILE A 221 0.44 -30.77 -7.15
CA ILE A 221 -0.77 -30.02 -6.77
C ILE A 221 -0.98 -28.85 -7.74
N TYR A 222 -2.05 -28.90 -8.54
CA TYR A 222 -2.28 -27.95 -9.65
C TYR A 222 -3.28 -26.83 -9.37
N PHE A 223 -4.12 -26.97 -8.36
CA PHE A 223 -5.12 -25.97 -7.99
C PHE A 223 -5.18 -25.79 -6.47
N SER A 224 -5.85 -24.72 -6.01
CA SER A 224 -6.24 -24.54 -4.60
C SER A 224 -7.77 -24.44 -4.46
N ASN A 225 -8.33 -24.83 -3.33
CA ASN A 225 -9.74 -24.60 -2.99
C ASN A 225 -10.02 -23.31 -2.21
N VAL A 226 -9.00 -22.50 -1.97
CA VAL A 226 -9.08 -21.16 -1.37
C VAL A 226 -8.31 -20.17 -2.25
N HIS A 227 -8.55 -18.87 -2.08
CA HIS A 227 -7.64 -17.86 -2.64
C HIS A 227 -6.28 -17.94 -1.92
N PRO A 228 -5.16 -18.18 -2.63
CA PRO A 228 -3.84 -18.31 -2.02
C PRO A 228 -3.31 -17.00 -1.43
N LEU A 229 -2.50 -17.12 -0.39
CA LEU A 229 -1.71 -16.02 0.16
C LEU A 229 -0.42 -15.86 -0.66
N VAL A 230 -0.12 -14.65 -1.13
CA VAL A 230 1.15 -14.31 -1.77
C VAL A 230 2.15 -13.87 -0.69
N CYS A 231 3.32 -14.49 -0.66
CA CYS A 231 4.39 -14.18 0.29
C CYS A 231 5.72 -14.74 -0.21
N ASP A 232 6.84 -14.13 0.15
CA ASP A 232 8.14 -14.81 0.05
C ASP A 232 8.30 -15.71 1.29
N ILE A 233 8.11 -17.03 1.13
CA ILE A 233 8.17 -17.98 2.27
C ILE A 233 9.55 -18.62 2.40
N ASN A 234 10.25 -18.74 1.28
CA ASN A 234 11.54 -19.42 1.18
C ASN A 234 12.74 -18.46 1.11
N ASP A 235 12.45 -17.16 1.08
CA ASP A 235 13.41 -16.09 1.32
C ASP A 235 14.35 -15.79 0.14
N ASP A 236 13.95 -16.22 -1.06
CA ASP A 236 14.69 -16.01 -2.30
C ASP A 236 14.37 -14.67 -2.98
N GLY A 237 13.52 -13.84 -2.36
CA GLY A 237 13.05 -12.57 -2.91
C GLY A 237 11.97 -12.73 -3.99
N LEU A 238 11.57 -13.97 -4.32
CA LEU A 238 10.48 -14.23 -5.24
C LEU A 238 9.17 -14.49 -4.47
N PRO A 239 8.03 -14.10 -5.03
CA PRO A 239 6.75 -14.38 -4.39
C PRO A 239 6.33 -15.84 -4.58
N ASP A 240 6.16 -16.54 -3.47
CA ASP A 240 5.53 -17.85 -3.37
C ASP A 240 4.05 -17.74 -3.02
N LEU A 241 3.33 -18.87 -3.08
CA LEU A 241 1.89 -18.91 -2.83
C LEU A 241 1.52 -20.00 -1.84
N ILE A 242 0.84 -19.66 -0.75
CA ILE A 242 0.31 -20.63 0.21
C ILE A 242 -1.13 -20.95 -0.15
N GLY A 243 -1.39 -22.23 -0.44
CA GLY A 243 -2.70 -22.74 -0.81
C GLY A 243 -3.20 -23.84 0.11
N GLN A 244 -4.48 -24.17 -0.06
CA GLN A 244 -5.12 -25.32 0.56
C GLN A 244 -5.78 -26.19 -0.50
N ASN A 245 -5.87 -27.50 -0.26
CA ASN A 245 -6.67 -28.42 -1.06
C ASN A 245 -7.41 -29.45 -0.22
N PRO A 246 -8.54 -29.99 -0.73
CA PRO A 246 -9.18 -31.15 -0.13
C PRO A 246 -8.22 -32.34 -0.11
N SER A 247 -8.16 -33.05 1.01
CA SER A 247 -7.27 -34.20 1.22
C SER A 247 -8.04 -35.36 1.85
N SER A 248 -7.52 -36.58 1.67
CA SER A 248 -7.95 -37.78 2.40
C SER A 248 -7.43 -37.84 3.84
N ASP A 249 -6.58 -36.88 4.24
CA ASP A 249 -6.04 -36.80 5.60
C ASP A 249 -7.16 -36.68 6.65
N PRO A 250 -6.90 -37.03 7.94
CA PRO A 250 -7.91 -37.00 9.00
C PRO A 250 -8.62 -35.64 9.20
N GLY A 251 -8.05 -34.54 8.68
CA GLY A 251 -8.67 -33.21 8.67
C GLY A 251 -9.55 -32.90 7.45
N GLY A 252 -9.51 -33.69 6.38
CA GLY A 252 -10.24 -33.46 5.12
C GLY A 252 -9.61 -32.43 4.18
N PHE A 253 -8.45 -31.86 4.56
CA PHE A 253 -7.70 -30.86 3.79
C PHE A 253 -6.20 -31.00 4.03
N SER A 254 -5.40 -30.42 3.14
CA SER A 254 -3.95 -30.27 3.25
C SER A 254 -3.54 -28.86 2.83
N ARG A 255 -2.55 -28.29 3.52
CA ARG A 255 -1.92 -27.02 3.15
C ARG A 255 -0.67 -27.30 2.32
N PHE A 256 -0.42 -26.49 1.32
CA PHE A 256 0.72 -26.62 0.43
C PHE A 256 1.22 -25.25 0.01
N VAL A 257 2.41 -25.22 -0.59
CA VAL A 257 3.05 -24.03 -1.13
C VAL A 257 3.34 -24.25 -2.61
N TRP A 258 3.00 -23.28 -3.45
CA TRP A 258 3.60 -23.13 -4.76
C TRP A 258 4.84 -22.25 -4.64
N ILE A 259 6.00 -22.87 -4.83
CA ILE A 259 7.30 -22.23 -4.79
C ILE A 259 7.60 -21.70 -6.19
N ASN A 260 7.87 -20.41 -6.29
CA ASN A 260 8.25 -19.74 -7.51
C ASN A 260 9.71 -20.09 -7.86
N LYS A 261 9.93 -20.41 -9.13
CA LYS A 261 11.21 -20.65 -9.77
C LYS A 261 11.23 -19.83 -11.06
N ASN A 262 11.36 -18.52 -10.88
CA ASN A 262 11.50 -17.53 -11.96
C ASN A 262 10.29 -17.49 -12.91
N GLY A 263 9.09 -17.34 -12.35
CA GLY A 263 7.82 -17.32 -13.07
C GLY A 263 7.17 -18.69 -13.25
N GLU A 264 7.90 -19.79 -13.05
CA GLU A 264 7.34 -21.15 -12.99
C GLU A 264 7.09 -21.60 -11.55
N PHE A 265 6.02 -22.35 -11.28
CA PHE A 265 5.70 -22.79 -9.92
C PHE A 265 5.85 -24.30 -9.73
N LYS A 266 6.47 -24.69 -8.62
CA LYS A 266 6.52 -26.07 -8.11
C LYS A 266 5.70 -26.20 -6.84
N SER A 267 5.00 -27.32 -6.65
CA SER A 267 4.18 -27.57 -5.46
C SER A 267 4.96 -28.38 -4.43
N ALA A 268 5.02 -27.87 -3.19
CA ALA A 268 5.54 -28.57 -2.02
C ALA A 268 4.46 -28.66 -0.94
N LEU A 269 4.38 -29.79 -0.23
CA LEU A 269 3.48 -29.92 0.91
C LEU A 269 4.02 -29.17 2.12
N TRP A 270 3.14 -28.50 2.87
CA TRP A 270 3.49 -27.79 4.11
C TRP A 270 4.31 -28.65 5.07
N LYS A 271 3.88 -29.91 5.29
CA LYS A 271 4.55 -30.86 6.18
C LYS A 271 5.98 -31.25 5.76
N ASN A 272 6.35 -31.01 4.49
CA ASN A 272 7.62 -31.45 3.92
C ASN A 272 8.66 -30.34 3.76
N MET A 273 8.31 -29.07 3.99
CA MET A 273 9.21 -27.94 3.71
C MET A 273 10.33 -27.77 4.74
N GLY A 274 10.19 -28.31 5.95
CA GLY A 274 11.19 -28.11 7.02
C GLY A 274 11.30 -26.67 7.53
N LEU A 275 10.36 -25.79 7.15
CA LEU A 275 10.28 -24.38 7.57
C LEU A 275 9.32 -24.14 8.73
N PHE A 276 8.61 -25.18 9.19
CA PHE A 276 7.56 -25.07 10.20
C PHE A 276 7.88 -25.98 11.40
N ASP A 277 7.67 -25.48 12.60
CA ASP A 277 7.91 -26.22 13.84
C ASP A 277 6.94 -27.40 14.04
N VAL A 278 5.71 -27.25 13.56
CA VAL A 278 4.65 -28.26 13.61
C VAL A 278 3.97 -28.45 12.26
N ALA A 279 3.50 -29.67 12.00
CA ALA A 279 2.71 -29.99 10.81
C ALA A 279 1.20 -29.73 10.99
N GLU A 280 0.74 -29.48 12.22
CA GLU A 280 -0.69 -29.31 12.51
C GLU A 280 -1.19 -27.91 12.11
N VAL A 281 -2.16 -27.89 11.20
CA VAL A 281 -2.76 -26.68 10.63
C VAL A 281 -4.28 -26.69 10.77
N GLY A 282 -4.87 -25.50 10.89
CA GLY A 282 -6.31 -25.26 10.78
C GLY A 282 -6.79 -25.20 9.32
N GLU A 283 -8.07 -25.52 9.11
CA GLU A 283 -8.71 -25.41 7.79
C GLU A 283 -8.93 -23.93 7.47
N ILE A 284 -8.23 -23.41 6.45
CA ILE A 284 -8.39 -22.03 6.00
C ILE A 284 -9.83 -21.82 5.52
N THR A 285 -10.45 -20.74 5.99
CA THR A 285 -11.83 -20.39 5.62
C THR A 285 -11.93 -20.02 4.14
N ASN A 286 -13.13 -20.09 3.55
CA ASN A 286 -13.36 -19.53 2.23
C ASN A 286 -14.68 -18.73 2.23
N PRO A 287 -14.65 -17.40 2.09
CA PRO A 287 -13.46 -16.54 1.92
C PRO A 287 -12.51 -16.52 3.13
N ASN A 288 -11.25 -16.13 2.90
CA ASN A 288 -10.22 -15.98 3.94
C ASN A 288 -9.69 -14.55 3.98
N SER A 289 -8.96 -14.25 5.05
CA SER A 289 -8.20 -13.01 5.23
C SER A 289 -6.77 -13.31 5.64
N SER A 290 -6.21 -14.36 5.03
CA SER A 290 -4.81 -14.71 5.24
C SER A 290 -3.90 -13.53 4.92
N ALA A 291 -2.86 -13.34 5.72
CA ALA A 291 -2.01 -12.15 5.66
C ALA A 291 -0.56 -12.46 6.02
N VAL A 292 0.34 -11.60 5.53
CA VAL A 292 1.74 -11.51 5.94
C VAL A 292 1.95 -10.18 6.66
N VAL A 293 2.14 -10.19 7.98
CA VAL A 293 2.19 -8.98 8.83
C VAL A 293 3.08 -9.17 10.05
N ASP A 294 3.76 -8.13 10.53
CA ASP A 294 4.55 -8.15 11.78
C ASP A 294 3.64 -8.09 13.02
N ILE A 295 3.39 -9.23 13.67
CA ILE A 295 2.48 -9.32 14.83
C ILE A 295 3.21 -9.07 16.15
N ASN A 296 4.49 -9.43 16.27
CA ASN A 296 5.28 -9.33 17.51
C ASN A 296 6.18 -8.08 17.58
N GLY A 297 6.20 -7.28 16.52
CA GLY A 297 6.90 -6.01 16.44
C GLY A 297 8.40 -6.10 16.13
N ASP A 298 8.91 -7.21 15.59
CA ASP A 298 10.32 -7.38 15.23
C ASP A 298 10.68 -6.89 13.81
N CYS A 299 9.72 -6.27 13.11
CA CYS A 299 9.79 -5.84 11.72
C CYS A 299 10.00 -6.98 10.71
N LYS A 300 9.75 -8.23 11.12
CA LYS A 300 9.70 -9.39 10.25
C LYS A 300 8.24 -9.78 10.05
N ALA A 301 7.88 -10.12 8.83
CA ALA A 301 6.50 -10.46 8.54
C ALA A 301 6.19 -11.90 9.00
N ASP A 302 5.17 -12.04 9.84
CA ASP A 302 4.59 -13.30 10.32
C ASP A 302 3.45 -13.76 9.39
N LEU A 303 3.04 -15.03 9.51
CA LEU A 303 1.88 -15.53 8.78
C LEU A 303 0.65 -15.57 9.67
N VAL A 304 -0.46 -15.05 9.15
CA VAL A 304 -1.77 -15.12 9.81
C VAL A 304 -2.77 -15.80 8.89
N PHE A 305 -3.49 -16.79 9.39
CA PHE A 305 -4.54 -17.48 8.64
C PHE A 305 -5.87 -17.40 9.37
N THR A 306 -6.94 -17.04 8.67
CA THR A 306 -8.31 -17.24 9.17
C THR A 306 -8.70 -18.70 8.98
N VAL A 307 -8.91 -19.42 10.09
CA VAL A 307 -9.24 -20.85 10.08
C VAL A 307 -10.57 -21.16 10.77
N TYR A 308 -11.24 -22.25 10.39
CA TYR A 308 -12.44 -22.70 11.09
C TYR A 308 -12.10 -23.24 12.49
N ASP A 309 -12.83 -22.78 13.50
CA ASP A 309 -12.75 -23.33 14.85
C ASP A 309 -13.41 -24.71 14.91
N LYS A 310 -12.58 -25.76 15.05
CA LYS A 310 -13.02 -27.15 15.18
C LYS A 310 -13.77 -27.44 16.47
N LYS A 311 -13.59 -26.64 17.52
CA LYS A 311 -14.22 -26.83 18.84
C LYS A 311 -15.67 -26.34 18.86
N ASN A 312 -16.09 -25.55 17.88
CA ASN A 312 -17.39 -24.89 17.87
C ASN A 312 -18.31 -25.40 16.76
N ALA A 313 -19.47 -25.95 17.14
CA ALA A 313 -20.48 -26.45 16.21
C ALA A 313 -21.00 -25.38 15.23
N LYS A 314 -20.82 -24.09 15.55
CA LYS A 314 -21.22 -22.96 14.68
C LYS A 314 -20.19 -22.60 13.59
N LYS A 315 -19.01 -23.24 13.56
CA LYS A 315 -17.90 -22.94 12.63
C LYS A 315 -17.52 -21.45 12.60
N ASN A 316 -17.29 -20.87 13.77
CA ASN A 316 -16.70 -19.52 13.83
C ASN A 316 -15.26 -19.54 13.27
N ALA A 317 -14.77 -18.38 12.85
CA ALA A 317 -13.39 -18.23 12.41
C ALA A 317 -12.49 -17.82 13.59
N SER A 318 -11.24 -18.25 13.56
CA SER A 318 -10.18 -17.82 14.47
C SER A 318 -8.93 -17.46 13.67
N LEU A 319 -8.03 -16.66 14.24
CA LEU A 319 -6.71 -16.38 13.68
C LEU A 319 -5.72 -17.42 14.17
N GLU A 320 -5.16 -18.17 13.24
CA GLU A 320 -3.98 -19.01 13.44
C GLU A 320 -2.74 -18.19 13.07
N ILE A 321 -1.83 -18.00 14.02
CA ILE A 321 -0.65 -17.12 13.89
C ILE A 321 0.62 -17.97 13.91
N TRP A 322 1.55 -17.67 12.99
CA TRP A 322 2.86 -18.30 12.89
C TRP A 322 3.94 -17.25 12.88
N LEU A 323 4.73 -17.22 13.95
CA LEU A 323 5.79 -16.23 14.14
C LEU A 323 7.05 -16.64 13.39
N ASN A 324 7.63 -15.72 12.64
CA ASN A 324 8.82 -15.98 11.86
C ASN A 324 10.09 -15.83 12.72
N LYS A 325 10.57 -16.93 13.31
CA LYS A 325 11.68 -16.90 14.28
C LYS A 325 12.95 -17.48 13.71
N ILE A 326 14.08 -17.14 14.30
CA ILE A 326 15.37 -17.76 13.97
C ILE A 326 15.76 -18.69 15.11
N VAL A 327 15.69 -19.99 14.85
CA VAL A 327 15.97 -21.07 15.82
C VAL A 327 17.20 -21.84 15.32
N ASP A 328 18.23 -21.96 16.15
CA ASP A 328 19.49 -22.62 15.81
C ASP A 328 20.13 -22.12 14.50
N GLY A 329 19.99 -20.81 14.23
CA GLY A 329 20.53 -20.18 13.03
C GLY A 329 19.72 -20.42 11.75
N LYS A 330 18.52 -21.01 11.85
CA LYS A 330 17.60 -21.23 10.73
C LYS A 330 16.29 -20.50 10.97
N SER A 331 15.71 -19.92 9.92
CA SER A 331 14.38 -19.36 10.01
C SER A 331 13.34 -20.48 10.04
N ILE A 332 12.45 -20.40 11.02
CA ILE A 332 11.36 -21.34 11.25
C ILE A 332 10.13 -20.54 11.63
N TYR A 333 9.01 -20.86 11.00
CA TYR A 333 7.70 -20.40 11.44
C TYR A 333 7.25 -21.23 12.63
N VAL A 334 7.11 -20.57 13.78
CA VAL A 334 6.70 -21.16 15.04
C VAL A 334 5.23 -20.85 15.27
N LYS A 335 4.40 -21.90 15.41
CA LYS A 335 2.97 -21.71 15.65
C LYS A 335 2.73 -21.11 17.04
N HIS A 336 1.91 -20.05 17.12
CA HIS A 336 1.46 -19.51 18.39
C HIS A 336 0.56 -20.51 19.13
N GLU A 337 0.69 -20.60 20.46
CA GLU A 337 0.03 -21.66 21.27
C GLU A 337 -1.50 -21.64 21.15
N GLU A 338 -2.08 -20.44 21.13
CA GLU A 338 -3.53 -20.24 21.06
C GLU A 338 -3.93 -19.45 19.82
N ASN A 339 -5.02 -19.88 19.18
CA ASN A 339 -5.68 -19.13 18.13
C ASN A 339 -6.53 -18.02 18.75
N TYR A 340 -6.53 -16.83 18.16
CA TYR A 340 -7.42 -15.75 18.58
C TYR A 340 -8.82 -15.94 17.99
N ASN A 341 -9.85 -16.04 18.84
CA ASN A 341 -11.22 -16.23 18.38
C ASN A 341 -11.80 -14.92 17.84
N LEU A 342 -12.18 -14.90 16.56
CA LEU A 342 -12.78 -13.72 15.96
C LEU A 342 -14.24 -13.54 16.43
N PRO A 343 -14.76 -12.30 16.40
CA PRO A 343 -16.17 -12.04 16.62
C PRO A 343 -17.08 -12.93 15.75
N PRO A 344 -18.25 -13.35 16.24
CA PRO A 344 -19.20 -14.14 15.44
C PRO A 344 -19.58 -13.41 14.14
N ASN A 345 -19.78 -14.20 13.07
CA ASN A 345 -20.11 -13.69 11.74
C ASN A 345 -19.09 -12.71 11.12
N SER A 346 -17.82 -12.84 11.49
CA SER A 346 -16.73 -12.08 10.89
C SER A 346 -16.73 -12.14 9.34
N LEU A 347 -16.42 -11.01 8.74
CA LEU A 347 -16.15 -10.83 7.32
C LEU A 347 -14.62 -10.81 7.11
N GLN A 348 -14.11 -10.03 6.15
CA GLN A 348 -12.67 -9.97 5.95
C GLN A 348 -11.98 -9.14 7.03
N VAL A 349 -10.92 -9.71 7.60
CA VAL A 349 -10.10 -9.11 8.66
C VAL A 349 -9.10 -8.14 8.03
N LEU A 350 -8.97 -6.95 8.62
CA LEU A 350 -8.02 -5.91 8.22
C LEU A 350 -6.92 -5.79 9.26
N PHE A 351 -5.69 -5.54 8.82
CA PHE A 351 -4.50 -5.41 9.67
C PHE A 351 -3.86 -4.04 9.43
N GLY A 352 -3.58 -3.30 10.50
CA GLY A 352 -2.94 -1.98 10.42
C GLY A 352 -2.85 -1.30 11.77
N ASP A 353 -2.09 -0.20 11.87
CA ASP A 353 -1.93 0.60 13.09
C ASP A 353 -3.10 1.59 13.21
N PHE A 354 -4.25 1.12 13.71
CA PHE A 354 -5.46 1.94 13.77
C PHE A 354 -5.46 2.89 14.97
N ASN A 355 -4.77 2.56 16.06
CA ASN A 355 -4.64 3.43 17.23
C ASN A 355 -3.33 4.25 17.28
N GLY A 356 -2.45 4.11 16.30
CA GLY A 356 -1.22 4.87 16.22
C GLY A 356 -0.25 4.57 17.37
N ASP A 357 -0.15 3.32 17.83
CA ASP A 357 0.77 2.92 18.90
C ASP A 357 2.03 2.21 18.39
N GLY A 358 2.13 1.95 17.08
CA GLY A 358 3.26 1.26 16.45
C GLY A 358 3.17 -0.26 16.49
N SER A 359 1.99 -0.80 16.78
CA SER A 359 1.65 -2.23 16.72
C SER A 359 0.58 -2.49 15.64
N ILE A 360 0.57 -3.69 15.07
CA ILE A 360 -0.47 -4.07 14.10
C ILE A 360 -1.73 -4.47 14.85
N ASP A 361 -2.73 -3.57 14.82
CA ASP A 361 -4.08 -3.83 15.29
C ASP A 361 -4.91 -4.58 14.24
N ILE A 362 -6.10 -5.01 14.67
CA ILE A 362 -7.06 -5.71 13.84
C ILE A 362 -8.39 -4.94 13.80
N VAL A 363 -8.96 -4.80 12.60
CA VAL A 363 -10.33 -4.34 12.41
C VAL A 363 -11.16 -5.44 11.74
N VAL A 364 -12.31 -5.75 12.33
CA VAL A 364 -13.18 -6.84 11.87
C VAL A 364 -14.60 -6.33 11.63
N PRO A 365 -15.05 -6.25 10.37
CA PRO A 365 -16.45 -6.05 10.06
C PRO A 365 -17.24 -7.34 10.31
N THR A 366 -18.44 -7.21 10.87
CA THR A 366 -19.36 -8.32 11.11
C THR A 366 -20.77 -7.95 10.67
N CYS A 367 -21.56 -8.95 10.30
CA CYS A 367 -22.97 -8.76 9.99
C CYS A 367 -23.74 -10.08 10.11
N THR A 368 -25.06 -10.00 10.26
CA THR A 368 -25.94 -11.15 10.06
C THR A 368 -26.11 -11.43 8.57
N LYS A 369 -25.74 -12.63 8.13
CA LYS A 369 -25.81 -13.07 6.72
C LYS A 369 -27.13 -13.79 6.44
N SER A 370 -27.69 -13.60 5.24
CA SER A 370 -28.91 -14.29 4.79
C SER A 370 -28.71 -15.09 3.49
N SER A 371 -29.17 -16.34 3.47
CA SER A 371 -29.09 -17.20 2.28
C SER A 371 -29.96 -16.74 1.12
N TYR A 372 -31.02 -15.95 1.39
CA TYR A 372 -31.93 -15.41 0.37
C TYR A 372 -31.21 -14.61 -0.73
N CYS A 373 -30.07 -14.00 -0.39
CA CYS A 373 -29.29 -13.11 -1.25
C CYS A 373 -27.84 -13.57 -1.41
N ASN A 374 -27.61 -14.88 -1.42
CA ASN A 374 -26.28 -15.49 -1.49
C ASN A 374 -25.36 -15.09 -0.32
N TYR A 375 -25.85 -15.26 0.92
CA TYR A 375 -25.12 -14.95 2.16
C TYR A 375 -24.70 -13.47 2.28
N CYS A 376 -25.55 -12.58 1.79
CA CYS A 376 -25.34 -11.14 1.93
C CYS A 376 -25.66 -10.63 3.34
N CYS A 377 -25.09 -9.49 3.76
CA CYS A 377 -25.44 -8.81 5.01
C CYS A 377 -26.87 -8.24 4.95
N VAL A 378 -27.64 -8.42 6.01
CA VAL A 378 -29.03 -7.96 6.14
C VAL A 378 -29.37 -7.26 7.45
N SER A 379 -28.51 -7.35 8.47
CA SER A 379 -28.70 -6.69 9.76
C SER A 379 -27.46 -6.81 10.66
N ASP A 380 -27.42 -6.03 11.74
CA ASP A 380 -26.37 -6.06 12.77
C ASP A 380 -24.95 -5.80 12.24
N ASP A 381 -24.84 -4.87 11.29
CA ASP A 381 -23.57 -4.45 10.68
C ASP A 381 -22.73 -3.65 11.68
N LYS A 382 -21.59 -4.22 12.08
CA LYS A 382 -20.67 -3.67 13.09
C LYS A 382 -19.24 -3.70 12.60
N ILE A 383 -18.41 -2.84 13.18
CA ILE A 383 -16.96 -2.82 13.01
C ILE A 383 -16.36 -2.97 14.40
N PHE A 384 -15.59 -4.03 14.61
CA PHE A 384 -14.83 -4.27 15.83
C PHE A 384 -13.41 -3.74 15.65
N PHE A 385 -12.95 -2.94 16.60
CA PHE A 385 -11.55 -2.57 16.76
C PHE A 385 -10.91 -3.48 17.81
N ILE A 386 -9.87 -4.20 17.43
CA ILE A 386 -9.19 -5.20 18.28
C ILE A 386 -7.72 -4.79 18.37
N PRO A 387 -7.32 -4.10 19.45
CA PRO A 387 -5.96 -3.61 19.60
C PRO A 387 -4.99 -4.76 19.89
N ASN A 388 -3.77 -4.62 19.37
CA ASN A 388 -2.65 -5.49 19.68
C ASN A 388 -1.76 -4.86 20.74
N VAL A 389 -1.87 -5.34 21.97
CA VAL A 389 -1.14 -4.78 23.09
C VAL A 389 0.30 -5.29 23.05
N GLN A 390 1.23 -4.37 22.79
CA GLN A 390 2.66 -4.63 22.86
C GLN A 390 3.38 -3.57 23.69
N LYS A 391 4.67 -3.80 23.95
CA LYS A 391 5.53 -2.79 24.59
C LYS A 391 5.60 -1.52 23.72
N LYS A 392 5.09 -0.40 24.25
CA LYS A 392 5.10 0.92 23.57
C LYS A 392 6.49 1.54 23.50
N ILE A 393 6.67 2.53 22.63
CA ILE A 393 7.86 3.39 22.63
C ILE A 393 7.98 4.20 23.92
N CYS A 394 9.20 4.58 24.31
CA CYS A 394 9.43 5.40 25.49
C CYS A 394 9.06 6.89 25.25
N ASP A 395 8.14 7.43 26.05
CA ASP A 395 7.55 8.78 25.89
C ASP A 395 8.51 9.96 26.20
N HIS A 396 9.65 9.72 26.87
CA HIS A 396 10.49 10.78 27.44
C HIS A 396 11.96 10.67 27.07
N SER A 397 12.45 11.60 26.25
CA SER A 397 13.87 11.71 25.86
C SER A 397 14.81 12.22 26.98
N TRP A 398 14.27 12.72 28.11
CA TRP A 398 15.05 13.45 29.14
C TRP A 398 15.40 12.64 30.40
N GLN A 399 14.69 11.54 30.66
CA GLN A 399 15.01 10.60 31.74
C GLN A 399 15.57 9.32 31.11
N LYS A 400 16.47 8.62 31.81
CA LYS A 400 16.97 7.34 31.32
C LYS A 400 15.78 6.37 31.23
N PRO A 401 15.36 5.94 30.04
CA PRO A 401 14.18 5.10 29.88
C PRO A 401 14.37 3.74 30.55
N ASP A 402 13.29 3.20 31.09
CA ASP A 402 13.23 1.84 31.62
C ASP A 402 12.92 0.88 30.46
N GLU A 403 13.97 0.32 29.86
CA GLU A 403 13.89 -0.61 28.74
C GLU A 403 13.09 -1.89 29.05
N SER A 404 12.81 -2.17 30.34
CA SER A 404 11.92 -3.26 30.72
C SER A 404 10.45 -2.95 30.44
N LYS A 405 10.06 -1.67 30.36
CA LYS A 405 8.66 -1.20 30.22
C LYS A 405 8.33 -0.59 28.86
N CYS A 406 9.31 -0.04 28.15
CA CYS A 406 9.11 0.58 26.85
C CYS A 406 10.25 0.25 25.88
N ARG A 407 10.03 0.47 24.58
CA ARG A 407 11.04 0.33 23.51
C ARG A 407 11.76 1.65 23.28
N LEU A 408 13.07 1.58 23.12
CA LEU A 408 13.84 2.73 22.67
C LEU A 408 13.55 3.03 21.20
N ALA A 409 13.55 4.31 20.82
CA ALA A 409 13.45 4.72 19.43
C ALA A 409 14.55 4.13 18.54
N SER A 410 15.72 3.83 19.12
CA SER A 410 16.84 3.16 18.45
C SER A 410 16.70 1.64 18.33
N ASN A 411 15.61 1.05 18.85
CA ASN A 411 15.34 -0.39 18.80
C ASN A 411 13.83 -0.66 18.63
N LEU A 412 13.21 -0.08 17.60
CA LEU A 412 11.77 -0.30 17.33
C LEU A 412 11.47 -1.69 16.74
N CYS A 413 12.41 -2.24 15.98
CA CYS A 413 12.36 -3.59 15.42
C CYS A 413 12.94 -4.60 16.43
N SER A 414 12.30 -4.70 17.59
CA SER A 414 12.63 -5.67 18.62
C SER A 414 11.39 -6.47 18.96
N GLU A 415 11.52 -7.80 18.98
CA GLU A 415 10.46 -8.70 19.40
C GLU A 415 9.88 -8.28 20.76
N SER A 416 8.55 -8.30 20.84
CA SER A 416 7.78 -8.05 22.04
C SER A 416 6.74 -9.14 22.20
N ASP A 417 6.41 -9.44 23.45
CA ASP A 417 5.17 -10.12 23.75
C ASP A 417 4.01 -9.30 23.19
N PHE A 418 3.02 -9.99 22.62
CA PHE A 418 1.84 -9.40 22.02
C PHE A 418 0.60 -10.06 22.60
N THR A 419 -0.49 -9.31 22.74
CA THR A 419 -1.77 -9.84 23.20
C THR A 419 -2.91 -9.05 22.58
N PHE A 420 -3.80 -9.74 21.87
CA PHE A 420 -5.03 -9.13 21.39
C PHE A 420 -6.07 -9.06 22.51
N VAL A 421 -6.77 -7.94 22.62
CA VAL A 421 -7.84 -7.80 23.61
C VAL A 421 -8.99 -8.77 23.28
N GLU A 422 -9.30 -9.68 24.20
CA GLU A 422 -10.36 -10.69 24.00
C GLU A 422 -11.76 -10.20 24.39
N GLN A 423 -11.85 -9.44 25.49
CA GLN A 423 -13.13 -8.96 26.03
C GLN A 423 -13.49 -7.59 25.45
N LEU A 424 -14.08 -7.61 24.26
CA LEU A 424 -14.52 -6.41 23.55
C LEU A 424 -15.88 -5.96 24.08
N ASN A 425 -15.88 -4.91 24.91
CA ASN A 425 -17.11 -4.22 25.33
C ASN A 425 -17.66 -3.33 24.19
N ASP A 426 -18.78 -2.63 24.43
CA ASP A 426 -19.40 -1.74 23.44
C ASP A 426 -18.50 -0.55 23.02
N ASP A 427 -17.41 -0.26 23.74
CA ASP A 427 -16.48 0.81 23.38
C ASP A 427 -15.64 0.43 22.16
N PHE A 428 -15.27 -0.83 22.01
CA PHE A 428 -14.51 -1.35 20.85
C PHE A 428 -15.37 -1.56 19.58
N ILE A 429 -16.68 -1.29 19.67
CA ILE A 429 -17.63 -1.57 18.61
C ILE A 429 -18.15 -0.26 18.02
N SER A 430 -18.11 -0.17 16.70
CA SER A 430 -18.73 0.90 15.91
C SER A 430 -19.90 0.33 15.11
N VAL A 431 -21.06 0.98 15.20
CA VAL A 431 -22.24 0.61 14.40
C VAL A 431 -22.09 1.23 13.02
N VAL A 432 -22.19 0.41 11.97
CA VAL A 432 -21.99 0.87 10.58
C VAL A 432 -23.07 1.87 10.19
N ASP A 433 -24.34 1.50 10.35
CA ASP A 433 -25.45 2.36 9.96
C ASP A 433 -26.73 2.05 10.76
N THR A 434 -27.53 3.08 11.01
CA THR A 434 -28.84 2.97 11.69
C THR A 434 -30.02 3.33 10.78
N SER A 435 -29.75 3.71 9.53
CA SER A 435 -30.74 4.14 8.53
C SER A 435 -31.22 3.02 7.60
N GLY A 436 -30.71 1.80 7.77
CA GLY A 436 -31.05 0.63 6.95
C GLY A 436 -30.07 0.35 5.82
N LEU A 437 -28.82 0.80 5.95
CA LEU A 437 -27.72 0.37 5.09
C LEU A 437 -26.96 -0.81 5.72
N HIS A 438 -26.53 -1.73 4.87
CA HIS A 438 -25.80 -2.94 5.20
C HIS A 438 -24.50 -3.00 4.43
N LEU A 439 -23.49 -3.68 4.96
CA LEU A 439 -22.24 -3.93 4.25
C LEU A 439 -22.53 -4.61 2.89
N SER A 440 -21.83 -4.20 1.84
CA SER A 440 -22.02 -4.69 0.47
C SER A 440 -21.07 -5.83 0.13
N GLY A 441 -21.61 -6.94 -0.39
CA GLY A 441 -20.85 -8.15 -0.72
C GLY A 441 -21.77 -9.38 -0.64
N ASN A 442 -21.22 -10.54 -1.00
CA ASN A 442 -21.88 -11.85 -0.91
C ASN A 442 -20.83 -12.99 -0.92
N ALA A 443 -21.26 -14.24 -1.06
CA ALA A 443 -20.34 -15.38 -1.09
C ALA A 443 -19.41 -15.42 -2.32
N ASP A 444 -19.82 -14.86 -3.46
CA ASP A 444 -19.02 -14.83 -4.70
C ASP A 444 -18.06 -13.64 -4.74
N TYR A 445 -18.47 -12.52 -4.14
CA TYR A 445 -17.70 -11.27 -4.02
C TYR A 445 -17.67 -10.86 -2.54
N PRO A 446 -16.67 -11.35 -1.79
CA PRO A 446 -16.50 -11.06 -0.37
C PRO A 446 -16.32 -9.56 -0.09
N TYR A 447 -16.56 -9.19 1.17
CA TYR A 447 -16.53 -7.81 1.64
C TYR A 447 -15.11 -7.41 2.00
N TYR A 448 -14.47 -6.61 1.16
CA TYR A 448 -13.23 -5.94 1.52
C TYR A 448 -13.50 -4.46 1.80
N LEU A 449 -12.92 -3.93 2.87
CA LEU A 449 -12.95 -2.50 3.15
C LEU A 449 -11.60 -1.92 2.74
N SER A 450 -11.60 -0.80 2.04
CA SER A 450 -10.34 -0.11 1.73
C SER A 450 -9.90 0.71 2.94
N VAL A 451 -8.60 0.68 3.21
CA VAL A 451 -7.96 1.30 4.38
C VAL A 451 -6.99 2.38 3.90
N GLY A 452 -7.00 3.54 4.54
CA GLY A 452 -6.10 4.64 4.23
C GLY A 452 -6.33 5.82 5.17
N ASP A 453 -5.32 6.65 5.38
CA ASP A 453 -5.40 7.86 6.20
C ASP A 453 -5.85 9.04 5.32
N VAL A 454 -7.11 9.43 5.40
CA VAL A 454 -7.71 10.36 4.42
C VAL A 454 -7.38 11.82 4.72
N ASP A 455 -6.95 12.15 5.93
CA ASP A 455 -6.62 13.50 6.34
C ASP A 455 -5.21 13.67 6.92
N ASP A 456 -4.38 12.65 6.71
CA ASP A 456 -2.97 12.55 7.09
C ASP A 456 -2.75 12.79 8.60
N ASP A 457 -3.72 12.39 9.43
CA ASP A 457 -3.65 12.58 10.89
C ASP A 457 -2.87 11.47 11.61
N GLY A 458 -2.40 10.47 10.86
CA GLY A 458 -1.60 9.35 11.32
C GLY A 458 -2.43 8.19 11.84
N PHE A 459 -3.75 8.19 11.63
CA PHE A 459 -4.67 7.10 11.96
C PHE A 459 -5.40 6.60 10.71
N LEU A 460 -5.48 5.29 10.56
CA LEU A 460 -6.09 4.69 9.36
C LEU A 460 -7.63 4.78 9.39
N ASP A 461 -8.23 5.30 8.31
CA ASP A 461 -9.68 5.35 8.09
C ASP A 461 -10.17 4.22 7.19
N LEU A 462 -11.50 4.10 7.05
CA LEU A 462 -12.14 3.06 6.26
C LEU A 462 -13.01 3.66 5.15
N LEU A 463 -12.89 3.10 3.94
CA LEU A 463 -13.82 3.33 2.84
C LEU A 463 -14.69 2.09 2.66
N ILE A 464 -16.01 2.27 2.80
CA ILE A 464 -16.97 1.18 2.90
C ILE A 464 -18.01 1.31 1.79
N THR A 465 -18.17 0.23 1.00
CA THR A 465 -19.32 0.07 0.11
C THR A 465 -20.47 -0.57 0.88
N LEU A 466 -21.63 0.09 0.86
CA LEU A 466 -22.86 -0.28 1.52
C LEU A 466 -23.98 -0.51 0.50
N LYS A 467 -25.06 -1.13 0.95
CA LYS A 467 -26.30 -1.31 0.19
C LYS A 467 -27.51 -1.11 1.08
N ASN A 468 -28.65 -0.73 0.52
CA ASN A 468 -29.92 -0.81 1.24
C ASN A 468 -30.72 -2.07 0.89
N ASP A 469 -31.87 -2.24 1.52
CA ASP A 469 -32.81 -3.35 1.27
C ASP A 469 -33.31 -3.42 -0.18
N LYS A 470 -33.30 -2.30 -0.90
CA LYS A 470 -33.66 -2.23 -2.33
C LYS A 470 -32.50 -2.60 -3.26
N GLY A 471 -31.32 -2.88 -2.71
CA GLY A 471 -30.10 -3.19 -3.44
C GLY A 471 -29.34 -1.97 -3.99
N GLN A 472 -29.78 -0.74 -3.68
CA GLN A 472 -29.06 0.48 -4.06
C GLN A 472 -27.76 0.57 -3.28
N LYS A 473 -26.66 0.92 -3.97
CA LYS A 473 -25.32 1.00 -3.39
C LYS A 473 -24.98 2.41 -2.92
N TYR A 474 -24.14 2.49 -1.91
CA TYR A 474 -23.60 3.72 -1.34
C TYR A 474 -22.14 3.50 -1.02
N VAL A 475 -21.29 4.52 -1.13
CA VAL A 475 -19.91 4.44 -0.68
C VAL A 475 -19.69 5.52 0.38
N ARG A 476 -19.07 5.17 1.51
CA ARG A 476 -18.86 6.08 2.64
C ARG A 476 -17.46 5.99 3.20
N ILE A 477 -16.93 7.14 3.61
CA ILE A 477 -15.73 7.25 4.43
C ILE A 477 -16.17 7.20 5.88
N TYR A 478 -15.58 6.29 6.65
CA TYR A 478 -15.69 6.22 8.09
C TYR A 478 -14.38 6.68 8.69
N LYS A 479 -14.42 7.86 9.31
CA LYS A 479 -13.26 8.45 9.95
C LYS A 479 -12.99 7.74 11.28
N ASN A 480 -11.73 7.42 11.51
CA ASN A 480 -11.23 6.85 12.73
C ASN A 480 -10.99 7.96 13.77
N GLU A 481 -11.76 7.95 14.87
CA GLU A 481 -11.60 8.88 15.98
C GLU A 481 -11.39 8.16 17.31
N GLN A 482 -10.68 8.81 18.23
CA GLN A 482 -10.56 8.32 19.61
C GLN A 482 -11.94 8.38 20.30
N LYS A 483 -12.37 7.24 20.85
CA LYS A 483 -13.64 7.09 21.57
C LYS A 483 -13.43 7.11 23.09
N GLY A 484 -12.30 6.59 23.57
CA GLY A 484 -11.97 6.54 24.98
C GLY A 484 -10.59 5.94 25.23
N LEU A 485 -10.27 5.73 26.51
CA LEU A 485 -9.03 5.13 26.96
C LEU A 485 -9.35 3.89 27.80
N TYR A 486 -8.75 2.75 27.47
CA TYR A 486 -8.80 1.54 28.29
C TYR A 486 -7.66 1.56 29.32
N GLU A 487 -8.01 1.85 30.59
CA GLU A 487 -7.03 2.12 31.65
C GLU A 487 -6.08 0.95 31.95
N GLU A 488 -6.55 -0.29 31.83
CA GLU A 488 -5.81 -1.50 32.26
C GLU A 488 -4.50 -1.70 31.47
N ASN A 489 -4.36 -1.08 30.30
CA ASN A 489 -3.15 -1.11 29.45
C ASN A 489 -2.84 0.23 28.76
N ASN A 490 -3.48 1.33 29.20
CA ASN A 490 -3.38 2.65 28.56
C ASN A 490 -3.59 2.60 27.04
N ILE A 491 -4.64 1.89 26.60
CA ILE A 491 -4.94 1.68 25.17
C ILE A 491 -5.93 2.74 24.69
N ASP A 492 -5.58 3.42 23.60
CA ASP A 492 -6.52 4.32 22.94
C ASP A 492 -7.55 3.51 22.16
N ILE A 493 -8.80 3.56 22.63
CA ILE A 493 -9.92 2.91 21.95
C ILE A 493 -10.33 3.78 20.78
N ARG A 494 -10.35 3.18 19.60
CA ARG A 494 -10.73 3.83 18.35
C ARG A 494 -12.12 3.43 17.91
N GLY A 495 -12.85 4.37 17.32
CA GLY A 495 -14.18 4.17 16.74
C GLY A 495 -14.26 4.75 15.34
N PHE A 496 -15.11 4.17 14.51
CA PHE A 496 -15.27 4.52 13.11
C PHE A 496 -16.62 5.20 12.91
N PHE A 497 -16.60 6.48 12.50
CA PHE A 497 -17.79 7.31 12.39
C PHE A 497 -17.99 7.74 10.94
N ASN A 498 -19.22 7.61 10.44
CA ASN A 498 -19.56 8.07 9.10
C ASN A 498 -19.22 9.56 8.95
N PHE A 499 -18.32 9.86 8.01
CA PHE A 499 -17.73 11.18 7.83
C PHE A 499 -18.09 11.79 6.47
N TYR A 500 -18.09 11.00 5.40
CA TYR A 500 -18.41 11.47 4.04
C TYR A 500 -19.14 10.40 3.24
N GLN A 501 -20.05 10.80 2.34
CA GLN A 501 -20.85 9.87 1.53
C GLN A 501 -20.81 10.22 0.04
N PHE A 502 -20.59 9.20 -0.78
CA PHE A 502 -20.75 9.19 -2.22
C PHE A 502 -22.04 8.42 -2.56
N VAL A 503 -22.98 9.07 -3.25
CA VAL A 503 -24.29 8.49 -3.59
C VAL A 503 -24.34 8.17 -5.07
N THR A 504 -24.45 6.89 -5.42
CA THR A 504 -24.90 6.48 -6.75
C THR A 504 -26.44 6.50 -6.77
N SER A 505 -27.05 7.48 -7.44
CA SER A 505 -28.51 7.65 -7.48
C SER A 505 -29.20 6.50 -8.24
N PRO A 506 -30.40 6.06 -7.84
CA PRO A 506 -31.18 5.05 -8.56
C PRO A 506 -31.66 5.43 -9.96
N ASP A 507 -31.63 6.72 -10.32
CA ASP A 507 -32.01 7.21 -11.64
C ASP A 507 -30.81 7.36 -12.61
N GLU A 508 -29.61 6.93 -12.21
CA GLU A 508 -28.36 7.13 -12.95
C GLU A 508 -27.67 5.81 -13.35
N PHE A 509 -26.88 5.87 -14.43
CA PHE A 509 -26.46 4.69 -15.20
C PHE A 509 -25.54 3.71 -14.43
N VAL A 510 -24.77 4.12 -13.40
CA VAL A 510 -23.97 3.19 -12.57
C VAL A 510 -24.87 2.53 -11.52
N THR A 511 -25.45 1.40 -11.91
CA THR A 511 -26.51 0.73 -11.17
C THR A 511 -26.03 -0.18 -10.03
N ASP A 512 -24.76 -0.62 -10.04
CA ASP A 512 -24.25 -1.64 -9.11
C ASP A 512 -22.74 -1.48 -8.86
N VAL A 513 -22.38 -0.80 -7.77
CA VAL A 513 -20.99 -0.68 -7.25
C VAL A 513 -20.56 -2.02 -6.65
N TYR A 514 -19.44 -2.55 -7.12
CA TYR A 514 -18.88 -3.81 -6.63
C TYR A 514 -17.62 -3.62 -5.78
N ASN A 515 -16.84 -2.55 -5.99
CA ASN A 515 -15.65 -2.26 -5.19
C ASN A 515 -15.34 -0.75 -5.16
N SER A 516 -14.60 -0.30 -4.15
CA SER A 516 -14.16 1.08 -3.97
C SER A 516 -12.83 1.10 -3.21
N ALA A 517 -11.87 1.93 -3.63
CA ALA A 517 -10.56 2.02 -3.00
C ALA A 517 -10.08 3.46 -2.81
N PHE A 518 -9.35 3.69 -1.73
CA PHE A 518 -8.45 4.84 -1.62
C PHE A 518 -7.32 4.74 -2.65
N PHE A 519 -6.96 5.86 -3.25
CA PHE A 519 -5.93 5.92 -4.30
C PHE A 519 -5.31 7.31 -4.34
N ASP A 520 -4.00 7.45 -4.56
CA ASP A 520 -3.36 8.76 -4.77
C ASP A 520 -3.06 8.95 -6.26
N ILE A 521 -3.98 9.57 -7.00
CA ILE A 521 -3.88 9.64 -8.47
C ILE A 521 -2.70 10.49 -8.91
N PHE A 522 -2.33 11.51 -8.12
CA PHE A 522 -1.31 12.47 -8.50
C PHE A 522 0.05 12.21 -7.83
N GLU A 523 0.13 11.22 -6.95
CA GLU A 523 1.29 10.92 -6.11
C GLU A 523 1.70 12.14 -5.28
N ASN A 524 0.71 12.81 -4.69
CA ASN A 524 0.86 14.03 -3.90
C ASN A 524 0.61 13.81 -2.40
N GLY A 525 0.42 12.56 -1.97
CA GLY A 525 0.13 12.15 -0.60
C GLY A 525 -1.31 12.37 -0.17
N VAL A 526 -2.18 12.83 -1.05
CA VAL A 526 -3.59 13.07 -0.76
C VAL A 526 -4.41 11.92 -1.32
N LEU A 527 -5.09 11.17 -0.45
CA LEU A 527 -5.95 10.08 -0.90
C LEU A 527 -7.21 10.59 -1.61
N ASP A 528 -7.30 10.26 -2.90
CA ASP A 528 -8.49 10.30 -3.73
C ASP A 528 -9.29 8.99 -3.59
N ILE A 529 -10.46 8.93 -4.23
CA ILE A 529 -11.33 7.74 -4.22
C ILE A 529 -11.61 7.25 -5.63
N LEU A 530 -11.37 5.96 -5.86
CA LEU A 530 -11.82 5.25 -7.06
C LEU A 530 -13.02 4.37 -6.71
N ILE A 531 -14.13 4.53 -7.45
CA ILE A 531 -15.33 3.71 -7.32
C ILE A 531 -15.53 2.90 -8.60
N PHE A 532 -15.67 1.59 -8.45
CA PHE A 532 -15.82 0.65 -9.55
C PHE A 532 -17.22 0.01 -9.54
N GLY A 533 -17.87 0.00 -10.70
CA GLY A 533 -19.25 -0.46 -10.80
C GLY A 533 -19.64 -0.99 -12.17
N LYS A 534 -20.90 -1.42 -12.25
CA LYS A 534 -21.53 -1.90 -13.48
C LYS A 534 -22.69 -0.98 -13.86
N TYR A 535 -22.78 -0.66 -15.14
CA TYR A 535 -23.86 0.12 -15.73
C TYR A 535 -24.56 -0.62 -16.86
N LYS A 536 -25.86 -0.39 -17.05
CA LYS A 536 -26.61 -0.94 -18.17
C LYS A 536 -26.68 0.07 -19.31
N THR A 537 -26.20 -0.33 -20.48
CA THR A 537 -26.31 0.45 -21.70
C THR A 537 -27.74 0.45 -22.27
N SER A 538 -28.04 1.33 -23.23
CA SER A 538 -29.34 1.37 -23.93
C SER A 538 -29.71 0.03 -24.60
N SER A 539 -28.73 -0.81 -24.93
CA SER A 539 -28.92 -2.18 -25.44
C SER A 539 -29.16 -3.24 -24.36
N LYS A 540 -29.33 -2.84 -23.09
CA LYS A 540 -29.45 -3.72 -21.91
C LYS A 540 -28.23 -4.60 -21.62
N GLN A 541 -27.09 -4.33 -22.24
CA GLN A 541 -25.82 -4.98 -21.91
C GLN A 541 -25.21 -4.31 -20.68
N SER A 542 -24.82 -5.12 -19.69
CA SER A 542 -24.04 -4.64 -18.54
C SER A 542 -22.60 -4.41 -18.97
N LYS A 543 -22.07 -3.22 -18.72
CA LYS A 543 -20.67 -2.86 -18.90
C LYS A 543 -20.05 -2.47 -17.57
N TYR A 544 -18.75 -2.68 -17.45
CA TYR A 544 -17.97 -2.17 -16.33
C TYR A 544 -17.63 -0.70 -16.58
N GLY A 545 -17.43 0.04 -15.49
CA GLY A 545 -16.92 1.40 -15.51
C GLY A 545 -16.40 1.81 -14.13
N ALA A 546 -15.58 2.84 -14.12
CA ALA A 546 -15.06 3.42 -12.89
C ALA A 546 -15.16 4.95 -12.92
N VAL A 547 -15.20 5.54 -11.73
CA VAL A 547 -15.23 6.99 -11.53
C VAL A 547 -14.24 7.37 -10.44
N GLY A 548 -13.51 8.46 -10.65
CA GLY A 548 -12.60 9.02 -9.66
C GLY A 548 -13.17 10.27 -9.00
N PHE A 549 -13.00 10.36 -7.69
CA PHE A 549 -13.30 11.54 -6.89
C PHE A 549 -11.98 12.12 -6.41
N ILE A 550 -11.64 13.28 -6.97
CA ILE A 550 -10.39 13.98 -6.72
C ILE A 550 -10.55 14.94 -5.56
N ARG A 551 -9.67 14.87 -4.57
CA ARG A 551 -9.64 15.84 -3.48
C ARG A 551 -9.05 17.15 -3.98
N SER A 552 -9.82 18.24 -3.82
CA SER A 552 -9.50 19.52 -4.44
C SER A 552 -8.72 20.51 -3.57
N ASN A 553 -8.52 20.19 -2.28
CA ASN A 553 -7.86 21.06 -1.33
C ASN A 553 -6.45 20.53 -1.05
N GLU A 554 -5.41 21.33 -1.31
CA GLU A 554 -4.06 21.07 -0.81
C GLU A 554 -4.15 21.09 0.72
N THR A 555 -3.80 19.97 1.36
CA THR A 555 -3.74 19.91 2.81
C THR A 555 -2.44 20.56 3.30
N ASP A 556 -2.50 21.25 4.44
CA ASP A 556 -1.30 21.68 5.17
C ASP A 556 -0.64 20.50 5.93
N SER A 557 -1.20 19.29 5.81
CA SER A 557 -0.66 18.08 6.42
C SER A 557 0.52 17.54 5.63
N LEU A 558 1.39 16.85 6.35
CA LEU A 558 2.58 16.23 5.80
C LEU A 558 2.38 14.72 5.74
N PHE A 559 2.99 14.08 4.76
CA PHE A 559 2.94 12.63 4.60
C PHE A 559 4.32 12.03 4.37
N LEU A 560 4.44 10.71 4.51
CA LEU A 560 5.58 9.94 4.04
C LEU A 560 5.09 8.74 3.25
N LYS A 561 5.48 8.67 1.97
CA LYS A 561 5.19 7.52 1.11
C LYS A 561 6.40 6.58 1.10
N SER A 562 6.19 5.30 1.40
CA SER A 562 7.28 4.31 1.53
C SER A 562 6.99 3.06 0.71
N THR A 563 7.95 2.69 -0.16
CA THR A 563 7.92 1.47 -0.99
C THR A 563 9.18 0.66 -0.76
N ALA A 564 9.07 -0.66 -0.70
CA ALA A 564 10.19 -1.58 -0.67
C ALA A 564 10.14 -2.53 -1.87
N LEU A 565 11.30 -2.70 -2.51
CA LEU A 565 11.50 -3.64 -3.62
C LEU A 565 11.85 -5.05 -3.10
N ASN A 566 11.86 -6.04 -3.98
CA ASN A 566 12.10 -7.46 -3.65
C ASN A 566 13.57 -7.79 -3.37
N GLY A 567 14.41 -6.77 -3.22
CA GLY A 567 15.85 -6.96 -3.05
C GLY A 567 16.60 -7.02 -4.37
N ILE A 568 15.97 -6.70 -5.50
CA ILE A 568 16.69 -6.52 -6.76
C ILE A 568 17.78 -5.44 -6.63
N CYS A 569 18.93 -5.70 -7.25
CA CYS A 569 19.97 -4.71 -7.35
C CYS A 569 19.66 -3.67 -8.42
N VAL A 570 19.55 -2.41 -8.01
CA VAL A 570 19.30 -1.26 -8.89
C VAL A 570 20.59 -0.61 -9.39
N ASN A 571 21.64 -0.51 -8.56
CA ASN A 571 22.89 0.21 -8.87
C ASN A 571 24.13 -0.66 -8.61
N ASP A 572 25.16 -0.54 -9.45
CA ASP A 572 26.54 -1.01 -9.22
C ASP A 572 26.80 -2.54 -9.11
N CYS A 573 25.82 -3.41 -9.36
CA CYS A 573 26.04 -4.87 -9.37
C CYS A 573 26.59 -5.42 -10.69
N TYR A 574 26.16 -4.85 -11.83
CA TYR A 574 26.62 -5.27 -13.15
C TYR A 574 27.79 -4.39 -13.62
N LYS A 575 28.96 -4.51 -12.96
CA LYS A 575 30.18 -3.81 -13.40
C LYS A 575 30.76 -4.34 -14.73
N GLU A 576 30.24 -5.44 -15.23
CA GLU A 576 30.65 -6.04 -16.51
C GLU A 576 29.43 -6.54 -17.32
N LYS A 577 28.77 -5.63 -18.04
CA LYS A 577 28.18 -5.80 -19.39
C LYS A 577 27.07 -4.78 -19.60
N ASP A 578 27.04 -4.24 -20.81
CA ASP A 578 25.97 -3.41 -21.35
C ASP A 578 24.58 -4.02 -21.10
N LYS A 579 23.88 -3.53 -20.07
CA LYS A 579 22.42 -3.37 -19.98
C LYS A 579 22.10 -2.68 -18.64
N ILE A 580 22.02 -1.35 -18.66
CA ILE A 580 21.23 -0.64 -17.65
C ILE A 580 19.78 -0.87 -18.08
N THR A 581 19.17 -1.94 -17.60
CA THR A 581 17.71 -2.12 -17.73
C THR A 581 17.07 -1.08 -16.84
N THR A 582 16.36 -0.12 -17.45
CA THR A 582 15.79 1.08 -16.83
C THR A 582 14.48 0.84 -16.09
N LYS A 583 14.12 -0.42 -15.82
CA LYS A 583 12.85 -0.83 -15.19
C LYS A 583 13.16 -1.58 -13.90
N THR A 584 13.47 -0.85 -12.85
CA THR A 584 13.93 -1.44 -11.58
C THR A 584 13.11 -0.98 -10.39
N LEU A 585 11.98 -0.30 -10.63
CA LEU A 585 11.18 0.35 -9.60
C LEU A 585 9.74 -0.20 -9.52
N GLY A 586 9.35 -1.11 -10.42
CA GLY A 586 8.02 -1.71 -10.48
C GLY A 586 7.78 -2.85 -9.47
N GLY A 587 8.57 -2.95 -8.40
CA GLY A 587 8.49 -4.09 -7.46
C GLY A 587 7.35 -3.97 -6.43
N ASN A 588 6.30 -4.79 -6.57
CA ASN A 588 5.16 -4.86 -5.64
C ASN A 588 5.29 -6.00 -4.61
N VAL A 589 6.20 -5.86 -3.65
CA VAL A 589 6.49 -6.94 -2.68
C VAL A 589 5.44 -7.02 -1.57
N HIS A 590 5.12 -8.25 -1.16
CA HIS A 590 4.24 -8.56 -0.04
C HIS A 590 5.02 -8.78 1.26
N GLY A 591 4.63 -8.09 2.34
CA GLY A 591 5.19 -8.28 3.68
C GLY A 591 6.24 -7.28 4.19
N PRO A 592 6.95 -6.44 3.38
CA PRO A 592 7.85 -5.44 3.93
C PRO A 592 7.17 -4.58 4.98
N THR A 593 7.85 -4.39 6.11
CA THR A 593 7.33 -3.69 7.28
C THR A 593 8.09 -2.41 7.51
N PHE A 594 7.38 -1.30 7.60
CA PHE A 594 7.91 0.03 7.86
C PHE A 594 7.55 0.46 9.28
N LYS A 595 8.52 0.99 10.03
CA LYS A 595 8.24 1.71 11.29
C LYS A 595 8.84 3.10 11.26
N ILE A 596 8.07 4.07 11.72
CA ILE A 596 8.54 5.45 11.87
C ILE A 596 8.30 5.98 13.27
N THR A 597 9.06 7.00 13.63
CA THR A 597 8.77 7.83 14.79
C THR A 597 8.17 9.17 14.37
N VAL A 598 7.17 9.59 15.11
CA VAL A 598 6.49 10.88 14.95
C VAL A 598 6.57 11.61 16.28
N ILE A 599 6.77 12.92 16.23
CA ILE A 599 6.82 13.78 17.42
C ILE A 599 5.61 14.71 17.37
N ASP A 600 4.82 14.69 18.45
CA ASP A 600 3.65 15.55 18.58
C ASP A 600 4.04 17.00 18.95
N VAL A 601 3.03 17.88 19.05
CA VAL A 601 3.21 19.29 19.44
C VAL A 601 3.76 19.48 20.86
N ASN A 602 3.65 18.47 21.72
CA ASN A 602 4.14 18.48 23.09
C ASN A 602 5.57 17.90 23.19
N GLY A 603 6.15 17.44 22.08
CA GLY A 603 7.45 16.78 22.05
C GLY A 603 7.43 15.32 22.50
N ILE A 604 6.25 14.69 22.60
CA ILE A 604 6.08 13.27 22.89
C ILE A 604 6.34 12.48 21.60
N LYS A 605 7.23 11.50 21.68
CA LYS A 605 7.57 10.63 20.55
C LYS A 605 6.64 9.42 20.56
N SER A 606 5.95 9.17 19.45
CA SER A 606 5.17 7.96 19.19
C SER A 606 5.76 7.18 18.01
N SER A 607 5.42 5.91 17.91
CA SER A 607 5.73 5.07 16.74
C SER A 607 4.52 4.91 15.84
N ARG A 608 4.77 4.66 14.55
CA ARG A 608 3.78 4.16 13.59
C ARG A 608 4.33 2.95 12.89
N ILE A 609 3.46 2.00 12.53
CA ILE A 609 3.83 0.82 11.72
C ILE A 609 2.91 0.71 10.50
N GLY A 610 3.45 0.24 9.39
CA GLY A 610 2.66 -0.15 8.22
C GLY A 610 3.33 -1.28 7.44
N VAL A 611 2.51 -2.13 6.82
CA VAL A 611 2.98 -3.30 6.07
C VAL A 611 2.56 -3.15 4.61
N GLN A 612 3.53 -3.27 3.70
CA GLN A 612 3.26 -3.25 2.27
C GLN A 612 2.55 -4.54 1.85
N LYS A 613 1.41 -4.41 1.15
CA LYS A 613 0.69 -5.53 0.51
C LYS A 613 0.52 -6.72 1.45
N SER A 614 -0.06 -6.50 2.63
CA SER A 614 -0.20 -7.55 3.65
C SER A 614 -1.14 -8.69 3.25
N GLN A 615 -2.05 -8.49 2.29
CA GLN A 615 -3.05 -9.47 1.88
C GLN A 615 -3.14 -9.58 0.34
N SER A 616 -3.48 -10.77 -0.16
CA SER A 616 -3.65 -11.03 -1.61
C SER A 616 -5.04 -11.57 -1.97
N ALA A 617 -5.81 -12.07 -1.00
CA ALA A 617 -7.04 -12.80 -1.26
C ALA A 617 -8.26 -11.88 -1.43
N HIS A 618 -9.04 -12.15 -2.47
CA HIS A 618 -10.36 -11.53 -2.75
C HIS A 618 -10.28 -10.03 -3.08
N SER A 619 -9.28 -9.65 -3.89
CA SER A 619 -9.13 -8.30 -4.45
C SER A 619 -9.10 -7.19 -3.39
N PRO A 620 -8.09 -7.21 -2.50
CA PRO A 620 -7.98 -6.24 -1.40
C PRO A 620 -7.69 -4.81 -1.88
N LEU A 621 -7.22 -4.62 -3.13
CA LEU A 621 -6.89 -3.32 -3.73
C LEU A 621 -6.00 -2.44 -2.81
N GLN A 622 -5.03 -3.08 -2.14
CA GLN A 622 -4.01 -2.39 -1.36
C GLN A 622 -3.07 -1.62 -2.29
N LEU A 623 -2.72 -0.40 -1.89
CA LEU A 623 -1.71 0.39 -2.60
C LEU A 623 -0.35 -0.33 -2.60
N PRO A 624 0.48 -0.14 -3.64
CA PRO A 624 1.80 -0.76 -3.74
C PRO A 624 2.84 -0.14 -2.79
N TYR A 625 2.40 0.70 -1.85
CA TYR A 625 3.23 1.43 -0.90
C TYR A 625 2.44 1.70 0.39
N VAL A 626 3.15 2.07 1.44
CA VAL A 626 2.56 2.54 2.69
C VAL A 626 2.61 4.07 2.71
N LEU A 627 1.45 4.68 2.97
CA LEU A 627 1.32 6.12 3.17
C LEU A 627 1.14 6.38 4.68
N PHE A 628 2.07 7.12 5.27
CA PHE A 628 1.98 7.59 6.65
C PHE A 628 1.52 9.05 6.67
N GLY A 629 0.39 9.34 7.32
CA GLY A 629 0.07 10.71 7.72
C GLY A 629 0.95 11.16 8.88
N LEU A 630 1.55 12.34 8.76
CA LEU A 630 2.45 12.92 9.75
C LEU A 630 1.84 14.14 10.46
N GLY A 631 0.59 14.49 10.13
CA GLY A 631 -0.07 15.71 10.59
C GLY A 631 0.64 16.98 10.12
N ARG A 632 0.35 18.11 10.79
CA ARG A 632 0.81 19.45 10.35
C ARG A 632 2.16 19.89 10.93
N THR A 633 2.66 19.21 11.96
CA THR A 633 3.75 19.73 12.81
C THR A 633 5.02 18.91 12.76
N SER A 634 5.06 17.84 11.97
CA SER A 634 6.25 16.99 11.84
C SER A 634 7.27 17.60 10.89
N ASN A 635 8.32 18.22 11.42
CA ASN A 635 9.35 18.84 10.57
C ASN A 635 10.27 17.82 9.87
N TYR A 636 10.44 16.64 10.47
CA TYR A 636 11.19 15.50 9.93
C TYR A 636 10.79 14.21 10.65
N VAL A 637 10.96 13.07 9.99
CA VAL A 637 10.83 11.75 10.61
C VAL A 637 12.21 11.36 11.16
N GLU A 638 12.31 11.18 12.48
CA GLU A 638 13.60 10.99 13.15
C GLU A 638 14.21 9.63 12.85
N GLU A 639 13.42 8.57 13.00
CA GLU A 639 13.81 7.18 12.73
C GLU A 639 12.85 6.55 11.72
N PHE A 640 13.40 5.99 10.64
CA PHE A 640 12.69 5.25 9.61
C PHE A 640 13.30 3.86 9.48
N TYR A 641 12.56 2.84 9.91
CA TYR A 641 12.95 1.44 9.83
C TYR A 641 12.25 0.76 8.67
N VAL A 642 13.00 -0.13 8.03
CA VAL A 642 12.44 -1.08 7.06
C VAL A 642 12.92 -2.46 7.45
N GLY A 643 11.98 -3.38 7.60
CA GLY A 643 12.23 -4.80 7.73
C GLY A 643 11.68 -5.56 6.54
N MET A 644 12.42 -6.59 6.14
CA MET A 644 12.03 -7.53 5.09
C MET A 644 11.76 -8.90 5.72
N PRO A 645 10.88 -9.72 5.11
CA PRO A 645 10.73 -11.11 5.51
C PRO A 645 12.01 -11.85 5.10
N THR A 646 13.06 -11.82 5.95
CA THR A 646 14.34 -12.49 5.68
C THR A 646 14.77 -13.44 6.81
N HIS A 647 15.32 -14.60 6.51
CA HIS A 647 15.84 -15.65 7.37
C HIS A 647 17.14 -15.25 8.08
N GLU A 648 17.67 -14.08 7.77
CA GLU A 648 18.86 -13.52 8.38
C GLU A 648 18.67 -13.01 9.81
N GLN A 649 19.76 -13.15 10.58
CA GLN A 649 20.10 -12.39 11.79
C GLN A 649 19.49 -11.00 11.87
N LYS A 650 19.73 -10.25 10.80
CA LYS A 650 19.47 -8.84 10.76
C LYS A 650 18.47 -8.59 9.63
N ASN A 651 17.20 -8.64 9.97
CA ASN A 651 16.07 -8.52 9.04
C ASN A 651 15.66 -7.07 8.74
N TYR A 652 16.31 -6.08 9.38
CA TYR A 652 15.94 -4.67 9.21
C TYR A 652 17.16 -3.74 9.11
N ASN A 653 16.93 -2.58 8.52
CA ASN A 653 17.82 -1.42 8.56
C ASN A 653 17.07 -0.16 8.99
N MET A 654 17.80 0.87 9.43
CA MET A 654 17.25 2.13 9.91
C MET A 654 18.00 3.31 9.29
N TRP A 655 17.24 4.30 8.83
CA TRP A 655 17.72 5.61 8.42
C TRP A 655 17.14 6.68 9.34
N VAL A 656 17.79 7.84 9.38
CA VAL A 656 17.40 8.95 10.25
C VAL A 656 17.24 10.24 9.47
N SER A 657 16.48 11.19 10.05
CA SER A 657 16.29 12.54 9.49
C SER A 657 15.68 12.53 8.09
N ILE A 658 14.59 11.78 7.95
CA ILE A 658 13.82 11.67 6.72
C ILE A 658 12.95 12.92 6.51
N ILE A 659 12.93 13.42 5.27
CA ILE A 659 12.19 14.62 4.87
C ILE A 659 10.73 14.24 4.59
N PRO A 660 9.73 14.92 5.20
CA PRO A 660 8.32 14.75 4.88
C PRO A 660 7.98 15.13 3.43
N ASN A 661 6.78 14.78 2.96
CA ASN A 661 6.30 15.01 1.59
C ASN A 661 7.24 14.42 0.53
N SER A 662 7.78 13.25 0.83
CA SER A 662 8.67 12.52 -0.06
C SER A 662 8.19 11.09 -0.27
N HIS A 663 8.58 10.52 -1.41
CA HIS A 663 8.43 9.11 -1.69
C HIS A 663 9.80 8.45 -1.53
N ILE A 664 9.91 7.55 -0.57
CA ILE A 664 11.10 6.74 -0.33
C ILE A 664 10.92 5.39 -1.00
N ILE A 665 11.89 5.03 -1.83
CA ILE A 665 12.02 3.70 -2.41
C ILE A 665 13.19 3.00 -1.74
N VAL A 666 12.92 1.90 -1.06
CA VAL A 666 13.91 1.08 -0.36
C VAL A 666 14.37 -0.04 -1.27
N ILE A 667 15.69 -0.17 -1.39
CA ILE A 667 16.37 -1.16 -2.20
C ILE A 667 17.09 -2.11 -1.23
N PRO A 668 16.45 -3.23 -0.84
CA PRO A 668 17.02 -4.14 0.14
C PRO A 668 18.00 -5.12 -0.51
N TYR A 669 19.06 -4.58 -1.13
CA TYR A 669 20.10 -5.39 -1.78
C TYR A 669 21.47 -5.27 -1.06
N PRO A 670 22.19 -6.40 -0.89
CA PRO A 670 21.67 -7.76 -0.96
C PRO A 670 20.72 -8.04 0.23
N LEU A 671 19.74 -8.94 0.04
CA LEU A 671 18.75 -9.29 1.08
C LEU A 671 19.42 -9.84 2.34
N ASP A 672 20.54 -10.56 2.18
CA ASP A 672 21.30 -11.20 3.26
C ASP A 672 22.01 -10.20 4.20
N ASN A 673 22.11 -8.92 3.83
CA ASN A 673 22.85 -7.92 4.61
C ASN A 673 22.15 -6.57 4.66
N SER A 674 21.31 -6.40 5.68
CA SER A 674 20.53 -5.19 5.85
C SER A 674 21.34 -3.90 5.95
N ASN A 675 22.59 -3.93 6.42
CA ASN A 675 23.44 -2.72 6.51
C ASN A 675 23.79 -2.11 5.15
N LYS A 676 23.70 -2.90 4.07
CA LYS A 676 24.01 -2.46 2.72
C LYS A 676 22.80 -1.94 1.97
N TRP A 677 21.61 -2.12 2.53
CA TRP A 677 20.37 -1.64 1.93
C TRP A 677 20.45 -0.13 1.73
N GLN A 678 19.79 0.33 0.67
CA GLN A 678 19.84 1.73 0.25
C GLN A 678 18.42 2.28 0.16
N ILE A 679 18.32 3.60 0.28
CA ILE A 679 17.09 4.33 -0.02
C ILE A 679 17.35 5.30 -1.15
N GLN A 680 16.37 5.44 -2.04
CA GLN A 680 16.30 6.50 -3.03
C GLN A 680 15.11 7.39 -2.71
N LEU A 681 15.35 8.70 -2.78
CA LEU A 681 14.33 9.70 -2.55
C LEU A 681 13.77 10.13 -3.92
N SER A 682 12.53 9.76 -4.20
CA SER A 682 11.78 10.30 -5.32
C SER A 682 11.08 11.56 -4.85
N VAL A 683 11.56 12.72 -5.32
CA VAL A 683 10.92 14.02 -5.10
C VAL A 683 10.41 14.53 -6.43
N ASN A 684 9.09 14.60 -6.58
CA ASN A 684 8.50 15.26 -7.73
C ASN A 684 8.78 16.77 -7.63
N PRO A 685 9.52 17.38 -8.58
CA PRO A 685 9.78 18.81 -8.53
C PRO A 685 8.46 19.56 -8.68
N SER A 686 8.13 20.41 -7.70
CA SER A 686 6.96 21.30 -7.75
C SER A 686 6.90 22.07 -9.07
N LYS A 687 5.70 22.37 -9.59
CA LYS A 687 5.52 23.26 -10.76
C LYS A 687 6.27 24.60 -10.60
N LYS A 688 6.53 25.03 -9.36
CA LYS A 688 7.27 26.26 -9.04
C LYS A 688 8.79 26.08 -8.93
N PHE A 689 9.32 24.87 -9.06
CA PHE A 689 10.74 24.57 -8.88
C PHE A 689 11.63 25.40 -9.81
N TYR A 690 11.31 25.43 -11.11
CA TYR A 690 12.02 26.29 -12.07
C TYR A 690 11.89 27.77 -11.72
N SER A 691 10.71 28.22 -11.31
CA SER A 691 10.50 29.61 -10.86
C SER A 691 11.37 29.96 -9.65
N ILE A 692 11.51 29.06 -8.67
CA ILE A 692 12.38 29.24 -7.50
C ILE A 692 13.84 29.31 -7.94
N ILE A 693 14.28 28.43 -8.85
CA ILE A 693 15.63 28.47 -9.43
C ILE A 693 15.89 29.81 -10.11
N TYR A 694 14.97 30.28 -10.96
CA TYR A 694 15.10 31.56 -11.64
C TYR A 694 15.17 32.73 -10.65
N ILE A 695 14.27 32.77 -9.66
CA ILE A 695 14.26 33.83 -8.63
C ILE A 695 15.57 33.79 -7.81
N THR A 696 16.03 32.61 -7.42
CA THR A 696 17.27 32.44 -6.64
C THR A 696 18.50 32.88 -7.44
N LEU A 697 18.59 32.50 -8.72
CA LEU A 697 19.65 32.95 -9.63
C LEU A 697 19.65 34.48 -9.78
N ILE A 698 18.48 35.10 -9.92
CA ILE A 698 18.35 36.56 -9.99
C ILE A 698 18.84 37.20 -8.69
N CYS A 699 18.39 36.71 -7.53
CA CYS A 699 18.83 37.21 -6.23
C CYS A 699 20.34 37.08 -6.03
N LEU A 700 20.93 35.92 -6.33
CA LEU A 700 22.37 35.68 -6.22
C LEU A 700 23.18 36.59 -7.15
N THR A 701 22.68 36.83 -8.36
CA THR A 701 23.33 37.74 -9.31
C THR A 701 23.31 39.19 -8.81
N VAL A 702 22.18 39.65 -8.27
CA VAL A 702 22.06 41.01 -7.70
C VAL A 702 22.98 41.19 -6.50
N ILE A 703 23.02 40.21 -5.60
CA ILE A 703 23.92 40.21 -4.44
C ILE A 703 25.39 40.19 -4.91
N GLY A 704 25.72 39.37 -5.91
CA GLY A 704 27.07 39.30 -6.48
C GLY A 704 27.52 40.62 -7.11
N ILE A 705 26.64 41.32 -7.83
CA ILE A 705 26.94 42.65 -8.40
C ILE A 705 27.14 43.69 -7.29
N LEU A 706 26.31 43.67 -6.25
CA LEU A 706 26.45 44.57 -5.10
C LEU A 706 27.79 44.37 -4.40
N ILE A 707 28.16 43.12 -4.11
CA ILE A 707 29.45 42.76 -3.52
C ILE A 707 30.59 43.25 -4.41
N PHE A 708 30.52 43.02 -5.73
CA PHE A 708 31.55 43.46 -6.66
C PHE A 708 31.72 44.99 -6.71
N ILE A 709 30.61 45.75 -6.67
CA ILE A 709 30.66 47.22 -6.64
C ILE A 709 31.29 47.72 -5.34
N LEU A 710 30.94 47.11 -4.19
CA LEU A 710 31.49 47.47 -2.89
C LEU A 710 32.99 47.15 -2.82
N ASP A 711 33.42 45.95 -3.23
CA ASP A 711 34.84 45.55 -3.28
C ASP A 711 35.66 46.47 -4.20
N ARG A 712 35.10 46.86 -5.35
CA ARG A 712 35.74 47.82 -6.25
C ARG A 712 35.88 49.21 -5.62
N ARG A 713 34.89 49.64 -4.85
CA ARG A 713 34.93 50.94 -4.15
C ARG A 713 35.98 50.94 -3.04
N GLU A 714 36.00 49.88 -2.24
CA GLU A 714 36.96 49.68 -1.16
C GLU A 714 38.39 49.70 -1.71
N LYS A 715 38.70 48.89 -2.73
CA LYS A 715 40.02 48.91 -3.39
C LYS A 715 40.43 50.27 -3.95
N VAL A 716 39.48 51.08 -4.42
CA VAL A 716 39.76 52.43 -4.90
C VAL A 716 40.05 53.39 -3.74
N GLU A 717 39.36 53.26 -2.62
CA GLU A 717 39.63 54.05 -1.40
C GLU A 717 40.99 53.67 -0.81
N ASP A 718 41.29 52.38 -0.68
CA ASP A 718 42.60 51.89 -0.22
C ASP A 718 43.74 52.41 -1.10
N SER A 719 43.56 52.39 -2.43
CA SER A 719 44.58 52.92 -3.35
C SER A 719 44.84 54.43 -3.19
N LYS A 720 43.82 55.20 -2.78
CA LYS A 720 43.97 56.63 -2.49
C LYS A 720 44.67 56.85 -1.16
N GLU A 721 44.39 56.01 -0.15
CA GLU A 721 45.11 56.04 1.12
C GLU A 721 46.58 55.67 0.95
N GLU A 722 46.90 54.67 0.12
CA GLU A 722 48.29 54.33 -0.23
C GLU A 722 49.02 55.48 -0.96
N MET A 723 48.33 56.19 -1.86
CA MET A 723 48.89 57.37 -2.54
C MET A 723 49.10 58.54 -1.57
N GLY A 724 48.19 58.73 -0.60
CA GLY A 724 48.35 59.68 0.50
C GLY A 724 49.54 59.32 1.40
N PHE A 725 49.72 58.04 1.71
CA PHE A 725 50.83 57.54 2.52
C PHE A 725 52.19 57.69 1.80
N LYS A 726 52.24 57.45 0.48
CA LYS A 726 53.44 57.69 -0.34
C LYS A 726 53.80 59.17 -0.47
N SER A 727 52.84 60.09 -0.36
CA SER A 727 53.10 61.53 -0.38
C SER A 727 53.81 62.04 0.89
N HIS A 728 53.76 61.29 2.00
CA HIS A 728 54.49 61.59 3.23
C HIS A 728 55.95 61.09 3.22
N PHE A 729 56.38 60.34 2.20
CA PHE A 729 57.74 59.80 2.09
C PHE A 729 58.54 60.32 0.87
N VAL A 730 58.07 61.39 0.21
CA VAL A 730 58.85 62.07 -0.85
C VAL A 730 59.04 63.56 -0.52
N ILE A 731 59.88 63.84 0.48
CA ILE A 731 60.68 65.07 0.58
C ILE A 731 62.00 64.69 1.26
N GLY A 732 63.13 64.95 0.58
CA GLY A 732 64.42 65.33 1.19
C GLY A 732 65.18 64.30 1.98
#